data_AF-A0A960RMU3-F1
#
_entry.id   AF-A0A960RMU3-F1
#
_cell.length_a   1.000
_cell.length_b   1.000
_cell.length_c   1.000
_cell.angle_alpha   90.00
_cell.angle_beta   90.00
_cell.angle_gamma   90.00
#
_symmetry.space_group_name_H-M   'P 1'
#
loop_
_entity.id
_entity.type
_entity.pdbx_description
1 polymer ?
#
loop_
_entity_poly.entity_id
_entity_poly.type
_entity_poly.pdbx_seq_one_letter_code
_entity_poly.pdbx_strand_id
1 'polypeptide(L)'
;MRNRWFLLLFCGLFLNSFALSTSEEDPCGYSSYPTRVTGRHIEGKGIGYDHGYTTLEVFLSNLAPRSDAWFPFVDLRGHVFNNGYMATNMGVGIRYLLGSRIWGGNTYYDFRNTSYHSYHQIALGFESLGQIWDFRLNGYLPVGNRYYYSSPRFKGFKNHNLIISRKIHASMKGADFETGAHIQTFSNFPLYFAAGPYYIIGKGNAAWGGKFRASVEIYKHVTFEASTSYDRIFKWIGQGQLSFNFSFGSRRSINKEKHFSCLQTKGLRKRAAEPVGRREIIPIDKRDVHSKAINPLTGEPWVFWFVNNTSSSDGTFDSPFPQLLQAEAASSQYHVVYVFPGDGTSRGMNGGIDLKDYQKLLGAGIAHSIDTTLGPITIPPLADTLPKVDKPYNPPFSLTQVVKCANNNEIAGLDLTSHDITGILCDSIHNSYIHDNLISGSSDDPPYPDAQLGVLIRNCSGDIRVIDNYFTFLPYGSDGPSGIYIEGSNPFVNYIINRNTFDGTAMVPSGQSSTGITLGRTPNIGNPGLGDFNLLDINDNHFINVGNPLFRSIGGYGFIGTGTVNINNNTFTKCSAWIVGPNNFGQLTLGVNEGANVVVNIKNNLWQETIDLAVPAVGIKIKTIPARICLTLTDNTSDTTPGFWLDNTVGGDFVADIQNNSGSVTELGSIVHGTCQPLSLSN
;
A
#
# COMPACT_ATOMS: atom_id res chain seq x y z
N MET A 1 -11.19 15.86 -10.52
CA MET A 1 -12.19 16.76 -11.15
C MET A 1 -11.56 18.05 -11.71
N ARG A 2 -10.38 17.98 -12.36
CA ARG A 2 -9.77 19.08 -13.12
C ARG A 2 -9.64 18.57 -14.56
N ASN A 3 -9.96 19.40 -15.56
CA ASN A 3 -9.97 19.11 -17.01
C ASN A 3 -11.32 18.69 -17.64
N ARG A 4 -12.46 19.21 -17.16
CA ARG A 4 -13.74 19.12 -17.90
C ARG A 4 -14.09 20.36 -18.74
N TRP A 5 -13.34 21.45 -18.63
CA TRP A 5 -13.73 22.75 -19.21
C TRP A 5 -12.97 23.15 -20.48
N PHE A 6 -11.96 22.40 -20.92
CA PHE A 6 -11.16 22.77 -22.10
C PHE A 6 -11.81 22.42 -23.45
N LEU A 7 -12.77 21.49 -23.48
CA LEU A 7 -13.41 21.05 -24.73
C LEU A 7 -14.54 21.98 -25.24
N LEU A 8 -15.17 22.75 -24.35
CA LEU A 8 -16.30 23.61 -24.71
C LEU A 8 -15.87 24.98 -25.26
N LEU A 9 -14.70 25.48 -24.87
CA LEU A 9 -14.22 26.80 -25.30
C LEU A 9 -13.62 26.83 -26.71
N PHE A 10 -13.10 25.70 -27.21
CA PHE A 10 -12.54 25.65 -28.58
C PHE A 10 -13.59 25.46 -29.68
N CYS A 11 -14.78 24.94 -29.33
CA CYS A 11 -15.90 24.81 -30.28
C CYS A 11 -16.61 26.16 -30.54
N GLY A 12 -16.62 27.07 -29.56
CA GLY A 12 -17.32 28.36 -29.65
C GLY A 12 -16.56 29.48 -30.37
N LEU A 13 -15.22 29.42 -30.43
CA LEU A 13 -14.40 30.52 -30.94
C LEU A 13 -14.00 30.41 -32.42
N PHE A 14 -14.27 29.27 -33.09
CA PHE A 14 -14.01 29.12 -34.53
C PHE A 14 -15.27 29.22 -35.42
N LEU A 15 -16.47 29.22 -34.85
CA LEU A 15 -17.70 29.29 -35.65
C LEU A 15 -18.07 30.71 -36.13
N ASN A 16 -17.45 31.76 -35.59
CA ASN A 16 -17.82 33.15 -35.90
C ASN A 16 -16.96 33.85 -36.97
N SER A 17 -15.96 33.16 -37.57
CA SER A 17 -15.01 33.81 -38.51
C SER A 17 -14.93 33.20 -39.91
N PHE A 18 -15.84 32.29 -40.29
CA PHE A 18 -15.87 31.75 -41.66
C PHE A 18 -16.92 32.49 -42.50
N ALA A 19 -16.59 33.74 -42.79
CA ALA A 19 -17.26 34.56 -43.78
C ALA A 19 -17.10 33.95 -45.19
N LEU A 20 -18.17 34.08 -45.97
CA LEU A 20 -18.34 33.70 -47.37
C LEU A 20 -17.04 33.82 -48.19
N SER A 21 -16.56 32.70 -48.77
CA SER A 21 -15.68 32.76 -49.94
C SER A 21 -16.54 32.78 -51.21
N THR A 22 -16.47 33.87 -51.97
CA THR A 22 -16.91 33.92 -53.36
C THR A 22 -15.95 33.08 -54.20
N SER A 23 -16.42 31.98 -54.80
CA SER A 23 -15.63 31.17 -55.74
C SER A 23 -15.90 31.61 -57.18
N GLU A 24 -14.83 31.84 -57.94
CA GLU A 24 -14.80 31.85 -59.40
C GLU A 24 -15.47 30.61 -59.99
N GLU A 25 -16.06 30.74 -61.19
CA GLU A 25 -16.78 29.67 -61.88
C GLU A 25 -15.84 28.53 -62.33
N ASP A 26 -15.99 27.36 -61.71
CA ASP A 26 -15.38 26.10 -62.15
C ASP A 26 -15.99 25.68 -63.51
N PRO A 27 -15.19 25.46 -64.57
CA PRO A 27 -15.67 25.08 -65.90
C PRO A 27 -16.38 23.71 -65.95
N CYS A 28 -16.22 22.84 -64.94
CA CYS A 28 -17.01 21.60 -64.82
C CYS A 28 -18.24 21.73 -63.88
N GLY A 29 -18.48 22.93 -63.30
CA GLY A 29 -19.65 23.32 -62.52
C GLY A 29 -19.85 22.59 -61.18
N TYR A 30 -18.79 22.07 -60.54
CA TYR A 30 -18.96 21.07 -59.49
C TYR A 30 -19.09 21.63 -58.06
N SER A 31 -20.06 21.13 -57.27
CA SER A 31 -20.14 21.36 -55.82
C SER A 31 -19.82 20.07 -55.04
N SER A 32 -18.75 20.04 -54.25
CA SER A 32 -18.55 19.02 -53.21
C SER A 32 -19.43 19.33 -52.00
N TYR A 33 -19.76 18.32 -51.18
CA TYR A 33 -20.34 18.59 -49.86
C TYR A 33 -19.19 19.03 -48.95
N PRO A 34 -19.10 20.32 -48.57
CA PRO A 34 -18.00 20.85 -47.76
C PRO A 34 -18.00 20.28 -46.34
N THR A 35 -19.09 19.63 -45.93
CA THR A 35 -19.27 19.14 -44.56
C THR A 35 -19.94 17.78 -44.57
N ARG A 36 -19.37 16.84 -43.81
CA ARG A 36 -19.95 15.53 -43.55
C ARG A 36 -19.99 15.28 -42.05
N VAL A 37 -21.12 14.79 -41.58
CA VAL A 37 -21.29 14.26 -40.23
C VAL A 37 -21.57 12.78 -40.33
N THR A 38 -20.80 11.97 -39.62
CA THR A 38 -20.96 10.51 -39.60
C THR A 38 -21.17 10.04 -38.18
N GLY A 39 -22.27 9.32 -37.94
CA GLY A 39 -22.45 8.52 -36.73
C GLY A 39 -22.15 7.06 -37.05
N ARG A 40 -21.18 6.42 -36.38
CA ARG A 40 -20.87 5.00 -36.60
C ARG A 40 -20.70 4.23 -35.31
N HIS A 41 -21.10 2.97 -35.30
CA HIS A 41 -20.84 2.04 -34.20
C HIS A 41 -19.98 0.89 -34.71
N ILE A 42 -18.93 0.57 -33.96
CA ILE A 42 -18.01 -0.54 -34.21
C ILE A 42 -18.18 -1.54 -33.07
N GLU A 43 -18.55 -2.77 -33.39
CA GLU A 43 -18.76 -3.83 -32.42
C GLU A 43 -17.57 -4.80 -32.37
N GLY A 44 -17.28 -5.29 -31.16
CA GLY A 44 -16.18 -6.21 -30.88
C GLY A 44 -14.87 -5.54 -30.48
N LYS A 45 -13.96 -6.33 -29.91
CA LYS A 45 -12.60 -5.90 -29.54
C LYS A 45 -11.78 -5.53 -30.77
N GLY A 46 -10.72 -4.75 -30.58
CA GLY A 46 -9.77 -4.40 -31.63
C GLY A 46 -8.33 -4.38 -31.15
N ILE A 47 -7.44 -3.87 -31.99
CA ILE A 47 -5.99 -3.88 -31.71
C ILE A 47 -5.71 -2.94 -30.53
N GLY A 48 -5.41 -3.50 -29.36
CA GLY A 48 -5.13 -2.73 -28.14
C GLY A 48 -6.36 -2.21 -27.40
N TYR A 49 -7.56 -2.75 -27.65
CA TYR A 49 -8.78 -2.44 -26.89
C TYR A 49 -9.77 -3.62 -26.90
N ASP A 50 -10.58 -3.74 -25.85
CA ASP A 50 -11.39 -4.92 -25.53
C ASP A 50 -12.90 -4.73 -25.70
N HIS A 51 -13.36 -3.55 -26.12
CA HIS A 51 -14.77 -3.20 -26.24
C HIS A 51 -15.07 -2.51 -27.58
N GLY A 52 -16.30 -2.66 -28.08
CA GLY A 52 -16.83 -1.83 -29.15
C GLY A 52 -16.96 -0.36 -28.73
N TYR A 53 -17.18 0.51 -29.71
CA TYR A 53 -17.32 1.95 -29.50
C TYR A 53 -18.20 2.62 -30.56
N THR A 54 -18.89 3.68 -30.14
CA THR A 54 -19.64 4.57 -31.01
C THR A 54 -18.82 5.83 -31.28
N THR A 55 -18.83 6.29 -32.53
CA THR A 55 -18.11 7.46 -33.01
C THR A 55 -19.09 8.48 -33.59
N LEU A 56 -18.87 9.74 -33.25
CA LEU A 56 -19.39 10.89 -33.98
C LEU A 56 -18.21 11.60 -34.67
N GLU A 57 -18.27 11.71 -35.99
CA GLU A 57 -17.25 12.34 -36.82
C GLU A 57 -17.83 13.56 -37.52
N VAL A 58 -17.05 14.65 -37.56
CA VAL A 58 -17.32 15.85 -38.33
C VAL A 58 -16.12 16.11 -39.24
N PHE A 59 -16.34 16.01 -40.54
CA PHE A 59 -15.32 16.22 -41.58
C PHE A 59 -15.66 17.46 -42.39
N LEU A 60 -14.74 18.42 -42.45
CA LEU A 60 -14.90 19.71 -43.12
C LEU A 60 -13.87 19.81 -44.24
N SER A 61 -14.33 19.80 -45.49
CA SER A 61 -13.50 19.83 -46.70
C SER A 61 -13.94 20.91 -47.68
N ASN A 62 -13.71 22.18 -47.33
CA ASN A 62 -13.73 23.34 -48.24
C ASN A 62 -13.24 24.62 -47.53
N LEU A 63 -12.16 24.51 -46.75
CA LEU A 63 -11.64 25.63 -45.94
C LEU A 63 -10.83 26.57 -46.84
N ALA A 64 -11.50 27.46 -47.57
CA ALA A 64 -10.92 28.45 -48.48
C ALA A 64 -10.06 27.85 -49.62
N PRO A 65 -10.68 27.34 -50.71
CA PRO A 65 -9.93 26.84 -51.86
C PRO A 65 -9.13 28.00 -52.49
N ARG A 66 -7.80 27.96 -52.35
CA ARG A 66 -6.90 28.86 -53.11
C ARG A 66 -6.84 28.49 -54.59
N SER A 67 -7.17 27.24 -54.93
CA SER A 67 -7.39 26.76 -56.31
C SER A 67 -8.22 25.47 -56.33
N ASP A 68 -8.71 25.13 -57.52
CA ASP A 68 -9.47 23.92 -57.86
C ASP A 68 -8.78 22.57 -57.61
N ALA A 69 -7.48 22.59 -57.29
CA ALA A 69 -6.67 21.39 -57.10
C ALA A 69 -6.35 21.12 -55.61
N TRP A 70 -6.51 22.09 -54.71
CA TRP A 70 -6.15 21.97 -53.30
C TRP A 70 -7.40 21.86 -52.42
N PHE A 71 -7.42 20.83 -51.56
CA PHE A 71 -8.52 20.51 -50.66
C PHE A 71 -8.00 20.41 -49.21
N PRO A 72 -7.83 21.54 -48.52
CA PRO A 72 -7.57 21.53 -47.08
C PRO A 72 -8.80 21.03 -46.32
N PHE A 73 -8.57 20.28 -45.24
CA PHE A 73 -9.65 19.75 -44.41
C PHE A 73 -9.32 19.74 -42.91
N VAL A 74 -10.39 19.72 -42.12
CA VAL A 74 -10.39 19.48 -40.68
C VAL A 74 -11.26 18.26 -40.41
N ASP A 75 -10.80 17.39 -39.50
CA ASP A 75 -11.47 16.15 -39.14
C ASP A 75 -11.48 15.98 -37.63
N LEU A 76 -12.68 16.00 -37.05
CA LEU A 76 -12.88 15.88 -35.61
C LEU A 76 -13.71 14.62 -35.33
N ARG A 77 -13.20 13.76 -34.45
CA ARG A 77 -13.85 12.50 -34.06
C ARG A 77 -13.95 12.42 -32.54
N GLY A 78 -15.14 12.11 -32.06
CA GLY A 78 -15.38 11.74 -30.67
C GLY A 78 -15.86 10.30 -30.58
N HIS A 79 -15.29 9.54 -29.66
CA HIS A 79 -15.59 8.12 -29.46
C HIS A 79 -16.05 7.86 -28.02
N VAL A 80 -17.06 7.02 -27.86
CA VAL A 80 -17.52 6.50 -26.57
C VAL A 80 -17.52 4.98 -26.65
N PHE A 81 -16.68 4.32 -25.85
CA PHE A 81 -16.62 2.87 -25.74
C PHE A 81 -17.85 2.33 -24.99
N ASN A 82 -18.19 1.07 -25.21
CA ASN A 82 -19.32 0.40 -24.56
C ASN A 82 -19.20 0.37 -23.01
N ASN A 83 -18.00 0.60 -22.46
CA ASN A 83 -17.74 0.74 -21.03
C ASN A 83 -17.71 2.20 -20.52
N GLY A 84 -18.11 3.17 -21.35
CA GLY A 84 -18.22 4.59 -21.01
C GLY A 84 -16.93 5.41 -21.12
N TYR A 85 -15.77 4.79 -21.37
CA TYR A 85 -14.54 5.55 -21.62
C TYR A 85 -14.56 6.26 -22.97
N MET A 86 -13.87 7.38 -23.06
CA MET A 86 -13.89 8.24 -24.25
C MET A 86 -12.53 8.27 -24.95
N ALA A 87 -12.56 8.47 -26.26
CA ALA A 87 -11.39 8.84 -27.05
C ALA A 87 -11.78 9.97 -28.01
N THR A 88 -10.78 10.70 -28.52
CA THR A 88 -11.00 11.75 -29.52
C THR A 88 -9.85 11.79 -30.51
N ASN A 89 -10.13 12.12 -31.76
CA ASN A 89 -9.11 12.47 -32.75
C ASN A 89 -9.38 13.88 -33.27
N MET A 90 -8.33 14.68 -33.35
CA MET A 90 -8.38 16.03 -33.94
C MET A 90 -7.32 16.10 -35.02
N GLY A 91 -7.76 16.26 -36.27
CA GLY A 91 -6.87 16.22 -37.43
C GLY A 91 -7.04 17.39 -38.36
N VAL A 92 -5.94 17.70 -39.03
CA VAL A 92 -5.89 18.62 -40.17
C VAL A 92 -5.13 17.96 -41.29
N GLY A 93 -5.50 18.27 -42.52
CA GLY A 93 -4.80 17.74 -43.67
C GLY A 93 -5.05 18.55 -44.93
N ILE A 94 -4.34 18.15 -45.97
CA ILE A 94 -4.43 18.76 -47.28
C ILE A 94 -4.34 17.68 -48.34
N ARG A 95 -5.19 17.80 -49.36
CA ARG A 95 -5.21 16.94 -50.54
C ARG A 95 -4.96 17.77 -51.79
N TYR A 96 -4.16 17.25 -52.70
CA TYR A 96 -3.81 17.87 -53.98
C TYR A 96 -4.18 16.94 -55.13
N LEU A 97 -5.03 17.40 -56.05
CA LEU A 97 -5.43 16.68 -57.24
C LEU A 97 -4.40 16.91 -58.35
N LEU A 98 -3.69 15.85 -58.74
CA LEU A 98 -2.69 15.86 -59.81
C LEU A 98 -3.01 14.76 -60.83
N GLY A 99 -3.46 15.15 -62.02
CA GLY A 99 -3.87 14.21 -63.07
C GLY A 99 -5.06 13.36 -62.62
N SER A 100 -4.89 12.03 -62.62
CA SER A 100 -5.93 11.06 -62.23
C SER A 100 -5.80 10.56 -60.78
N ARG A 101 -5.05 11.29 -59.93
CA ARG A 101 -4.83 10.93 -58.52
C ARG A 101 -4.90 12.13 -57.59
N ILE A 102 -5.36 11.87 -56.36
CA ILE A 102 -5.23 12.78 -55.23
C ILE A 102 -4.07 12.32 -54.37
N TRP A 103 -3.19 13.25 -54.01
CA TRP A 103 -2.14 13.06 -53.03
C TRP A 103 -2.49 13.84 -51.77
N GLY A 104 -2.44 13.20 -50.61
CA GLY A 104 -2.81 13.84 -49.35
C GLY A 104 -1.78 13.62 -48.25
N GLY A 105 -1.65 14.62 -47.40
CA GLY A 105 -0.91 14.57 -46.15
C GLY A 105 -1.81 15.02 -45.01
N ASN A 106 -1.73 14.34 -43.87
CA ASN A 106 -2.53 14.66 -42.70
C ASN A 106 -1.74 14.46 -41.40
N THR A 107 -2.15 15.19 -40.37
CA THR A 107 -1.67 15.01 -39.01
C THR A 107 -2.83 15.00 -38.03
N TYR A 108 -2.71 14.17 -36.99
CA TYR A 108 -3.72 14.02 -35.97
C TYR A 108 -3.10 14.09 -34.58
N TYR A 109 -3.86 14.69 -33.67
CA TYR A 109 -3.70 14.49 -32.24
C TYR A 109 -4.80 13.54 -31.75
N ASP A 110 -4.39 12.46 -31.12
CA ASP A 110 -5.27 11.46 -30.56
C ASP A 110 -5.21 11.50 -29.04
N PHE A 111 -6.38 11.35 -28.42
CA PHE A 111 -6.54 11.19 -26.99
C PHE A 111 -7.38 9.95 -26.71
N ARG A 112 -7.00 9.19 -25.68
CA ARG A 112 -7.77 8.05 -25.21
C ARG A 112 -7.74 8.00 -23.68
N ASN A 113 -8.91 8.02 -23.07
CA ASN A 113 -9.05 7.75 -21.65
C ASN A 113 -9.28 6.25 -21.40
N THR A 114 -8.85 5.78 -20.23
CA THR A 114 -9.11 4.44 -19.72
C THR A 114 -9.46 4.50 -18.23
N SER A 115 -9.77 3.35 -17.63
CA SER A 115 -9.98 3.24 -16.18
C SER A 115 -8.76 3.63 -15.33
N TYR A 116 -7.57 3.64 -15.93
CA TYR A 116 -6.31 3.80 -15.19
C TYR A 116 -5.57 5.08 -15.53
N HIS A 117 -5.60 5.48 -16.81
CA HIS A 117 -4.77 6.56 -17.31
C HIS A 117 -5.29 7.13 -18.63
N SER A 118 -4.85 8.34 -18.95
CA SER A 118 -5.11 9.02 -20.21
C SER A 118 -3.86 8.98 -21.11
N TYR A 119 -4.05 8.57 -22.36
CA TYR A 119 -2.98 8.40 -23.34
C TYR A 119 -3.15 9.39 -24.49
N HIS A 120 -2.01 9.84 -25.01
CA HIS A 120 -1.94 10.84 -26.07
C HIS A 120 -1.02 10.35 -27.18
N GLN A 121 -1.34 10.67 -28.43
CA GLN A 121 -0.58 10.24 -29.59
C GLN A 121 -0.65 11.27 -30.70
N ILE A 122 0.44 11.40 -31.46
CA ILE A 122 0.50 12.16 -32.70
C ILE A 122 0.54 11.16 -33.84
N ALA A 123 -0.29 11.38 -34.85
CA ALA A 123 -0.30 10.60 -36.07
C ALA A 123 0.07 11.46 -37.29
N LEU A 124 0.74 10.82 -38.24
CA LEU A 124 1.04 11.37 -39.56
C LEU A 124 0.56 10.38 -40.60
N GLY A 125 -0.16 10.87 -41.60
CA GLY A 125 -0.72 10.07 -42.67
C GLY A 125 -0.35 10.62 -44.04
N PHE A 126 -0.09 9.72 -44.97
CA PHE A 126 0.06 9.99 -46.39
C PHE A 126 -0.93 9.13 -47.17
N GLU A 127 -1.60 9.71 -48.16
CA GLU A 127 -2.59 9.02 -48.98
C GLU A 127 -2.42 9.32 -50.46
N SER A 128 -2.69 8.32 -51.29
CA SER A 128 -2.82 8.44 -52.74
C SER A 128 -4.13 7.79 -53.17
N LEU A 129 -5.10 8.59 -53.59
CA LEU A 129 -6.46 8.13 -53.93
C LEU A 129 -6.68 8.23 -55.45
N GLY A 130 -6.99 7.11 -56.10
CA GLY A 130 -7.24 7.02 -57.54
C GLY A 130 -8.73 6.96 -57.90
N GLN A 131 -9.10 6.34 -59.01
CA GLN A 131 -10.52 6.01 -59.27
C GLN A 131 -10.92 4.63 -58.77
N ILE A 132 -9.96 3.70 -58.82
CA ILE A 132 -10.11 2.31 -58.42
C ILE A 132 -9.25 2.04 -57.19
N TRP A 133 -7.96 2.39 -57.26
CA TRP A 133 -6.97 2.04 -56.24
C TRP A 133 -6.69 3.17 -55.25
N ASP A 134 -6.53 2.77 -53.98
CA ASP A 134 -6.13 3.60 -52.85
C ASP A 134 -4.86 3.08 -52.21
N PHE A 135 -4.00 4.00 -51.80
CA PHE A 135 -2.83 3.70 -50.98
C PHE A 135 -2.81 4.64 -49.79
N ARG A 136 -2.63 4.10 -48.58
CA ARG A 136 -2.52 4.88 -47.35
C ARG A 136 -1.34 4.36 -46.53
N LEU A 137 -0.56 5.28 -45.97
CA LEU A 137 0.54 5.01 -45.06
C LEU A 137 0.34 5.90 -43.83
N ASN A 138 0.20 5.29 -42.66
CA ASN A 138 -0.01 6.02 -41.42
C ASN A 138 1.07 5.64 -40.39
N GLY A 139 1.55 6.62 -39.64
CA GLY A 139 2.46 6.44 -38.50
C GLY A 139 1.86 7.04 -37.22
N TYR A 140 2.14 6.41 -36.08
CA TYR A 140 1.53 6.72 -34.78
C TYR A 140 2.59 6.76 -33.68
N LEU A 141 2.74 7.91 -33.02
CA LEU A 141 3.75 8.16 -32.01
C LEU A 141 3.08 8.64 -30.71
N PRO A 142 3.01 7.81 -29.66
CA PRO A 142 2.56 8.24 -28.35
C PRO A 142 3.41 9.40 -27.82
N VAL A 143 2.80 10.33 -27.08
CA VAL A 143 3.46 11.50 -26.50
C VAL A 143 3.01 11.69 -25.04
N GLY A 144 3.76 12.49 -24.28
CA GLY A 144 3.48 12.71 -22.86
C GLY A 144 3.71 11.47 -21.99
N ASN A 145 2.86 11.27 -20.99
CA ASN A 145 2.95 10.11 -20.10
C ASN A 145 2.40 8.85 -20.78
N ARG A 146 3.31 7.97 -21.19
CA ARG A 146 3.01 6.75 -21.97
C ARG A 146 2.76 5.52 -21.11
N TYR A 147 2.97 5.62 -19.80
CA TYR A 147 2.98 4.47 -18.90
C TYR A 147 2.11 4.72 -17.69
N TYR A 148 1.32 3.72 -17.36
CA TYR A 148 0.69 3.59 -16.06
C TYR A 148 1.21 2.33 -15.39
N TYR A 149 1.54 2.44 -14.10
CA TYR A 149 1.91 1.33 -13.27
C TYR A 149 0.92 1.24 -12.12
N SER A 150 0.36 0.05 -11.88
CA SER A 150 -0.43 -0.17 -10.67
C SER A 150 0.45 -0.11 -9.42
N SER A 151 -0.20 0.07 -8.28
CA SER A 151 0.40 -0.23 -6.98
C SER A 151 0.96 -1.65 -6.98
N PRO A 152 2.14 -1.86 -6.38
CA PRO A 152 2.74 -3.18 -6.30
C PRO A 152 1.90 -4.07 -5.38
N ARG A 153 1.91 -5.37 -5.66
CA ARG A 153 1.20 -6.39 -4.86
C ARG A 153 2.12 -7.57 -4.60
N PHE A 154 1.95 -8.23 -3.46
CA PHE A 154 2.58 -9.51 -3.20
C PHE A 154 2.25 -10.52 -4.31
N LYS A 155 3.27 -11.18 -4.85
CA LYS A 155 3.11 -12.27 -5.82
C LYS A 155 3.49 -13.63 -5.24
N GLY A 156 4.44 -13.65 -4.32
CA GLY A 156 5.02 -14.87 -3.77
C GLY A 156 6.51 -14.66 -3.48
N PHE A 157 7.19 -15.76 -3.21
CA PHE A 157 8.64 -15.79 -3.07
C PHE A 157 9.27 -16.55 -4.23
N LYS A 158 10.54 -16.26 -4.52
CA LYS A 158 11.36 -17.07 -5.41
C LYS A 158 12.77 -17.15 -4.83
N ASN A 159 13.20 -18.37 -4.52
CA ASN A 159 14.40 -18.64 -3.74
C ASN A 159 14.31 -17.86 -2.40
N HIS A 160 15.24 -16.94 -2.15
CA HIS A 160 15.25 -16.07 -0.96
C HIS A 160 14.63 -14.68 -1.19
N ASN A 161 13.98 -14.41 -2.32
CA ASN A 161 13.54 -13.04 -2.64
C ASN A 161 12.03 -12.91 -2.60
N LEU A 162 11.56 -11.81 -2.01
CA LEU A 162 10.17 -11.37 -2.13
C LEU A 162 9.88 -10.89 -3.55
N ILE A 163 8.87 -11.47 -4.19
CA ILE A 163 8.46 -11.12 -5.56
C ILE A 163 7.18 -10.29 -5.50
N ILE A 164 7.21 -9.17 -6.20
CA ILE A 164 6.08 -8.26 -6.35
C ILE A 164 5.58 -8.28 -7.79
N SER A 165 4.27 -8.11 -7.96
CA SER A 165 3.62 -7.97 -9.26
C SER A 165 3.05 -6.58 -9.45
N ARG A 166 3.21 -6.03 -10.66
CA ARG A 166 2.63 -4.76 -11.08
C ARG A 166 2.04 -4.88 -12.48
N LYS A 167 0.85 -4.31 -12.65
CA LYS A 167 0.25 -4.11 -13.96
C LYS A 167 0.86 -2.88 -14.61
N ILE A 168 1.35 -3.03 -15.83
CA ILE A 168 1.83 -1.95 -16.68
C ILE A 168 0.88 -1.80 -17.86
N HIS A 169 0.38 -0.59 -18.07
CA HIS A 169 -0.40 -0.23 -19.24
C HIS A 169 0.38 0.81 -20.04
N ALA A 170 0.71 0.49 -21.29
CA ALA A 170 1.54 1.32 -22.14
C ALA A 170 0.89 1.59 -23.51
N SER A 171 0.85 2.85 -23.93
CA SER A 171 0.46 3.19 -25.31
C SER A 171 1.52 2.70 -26.29
N MET A 172 1.10 2.05 -27.39
CA MET A 172 2.03 1.54 -28.41
C MET A 172 2.22 2.55 -29.55
N LYS A 173 3.42 2.58 -30.11
CA LYS A 173 3.72 3.27 -31.38
C LYS A 173 3.64 2.30 -32.54
N GLY A 174 3.45 2.79 -33.75
CA GLY A 174 3.38 1.91 -34.90
C GLY A 174 3.22 2.61 -36.23
N ALA A 175 3.05 1.81 -37.27
CA ALA A 175 2.69 2.25 -38.61
C ALA A 175 1.82 1.20 -39.29
N ASP A 176 1.00 1.63 -40.24
CA ASP A 176 0.26 0.75 -41.13
C ASP A 176 0.32 1.23 -42.58
N PHE A 177 0.25 0.28 -43.48
CA PHE A 177 0.08 0.51 -44.90
C PHE A 177 -1.21 -0.20 -45.35
N GLU A 178 -2.02 0.47 -46.16
CA GLU A 178 -3.26 -0.08 -46.69
C GLU A 178 -3.28 0.12 -48.21
N THR A 179 -3.60 -0.95 -48.95
CA THR A 179 -4.02 -0.90 -50.35
C THR A 179 -5.53 -1.17 -50.43
N GLY A 180 -6.26 -0.31 -51.14
CA GLY A 180 -7.71 -0.39 -51.27
C GLY A 180 -8.17 -0.41 -52.72
N ALA A 181 -9.29 -1.08 -53.00
CA ALA A 181 -9.86 -1.18 -54.34
C ALA A 181 -11.39 -0.97 -54.30
N HIS A 182 -11.87 -0.07 -55.16
CA HIS A 182 -13.28 0.13 -55.44
C HIS A 182 -13.72 -0.81 -56.57
N ILE A 183 -14.71 -1.67 -56.29
CA ILE A 183 -15.24 -2.64 -57.25
C ILE A 183 -16.70 -2.24 -57.56
N GLN A 184 -16.94 -1.81 -58.80
CA GLN A 184 -18.25 -1.37 -59.29
C GLN A 184 -19.00 -2.50 -60.02
N THR A 185 -19.08 -3.71 -59.44
CA THR A 185 -19.75 -4.86 -60.09
C THR A 185 -21.28 -4.71 -60.12
N PHE A 186 -21.87 -4.01 -59.15
CA PHE A 186 -23.32 -3.79 -59.06
C PHE A 186 -23.62 -2.29 -59.00
N SER A 187 -24.43 -1.78 -59.93
CA SER A 187 -24.71 -0.33 -60.05
C SER A 187 -25.30 0.31 -58.79
N ASN A 188 -25.92 -0.48 -57.92
CA ASN A 188 -26.58 -0.03 -56.69
C ASN A 188 -25.83 -0.36 -55.40
N PHE A 189 -24.73 -1.14 -55.46
CA PHE A 189 -23.99 -1.61 -54.29
C PHE A 189 -22.47 -1.49 -54.54
N PRO A 190 -21.90 -0.28 -54.47
CA PRO A 190 -20.46 -0.12 -54.60
C PRO A 190 -19.77 -0.88 -53.46
N LEU A 191 -18.85 -1.76 -53.84
CA LEU A 191 -18.04 -2.54 -52.90
C LEU A 191 -16.65 -1.92 -52.79
N TYR A 192 -16.12 -1.85 -51.58
CA TYR A 192 -14.75 -1.45 -51.33
C TYR A 192 -14.05 -2.49 -50.47
N PHE A 193 -12.86 -2.88 -50.91
CA PHE A 193 -11.99 -3.80 -50.19
C PHE A 193 -10.67 -3.12 -49.87
N ALA A 194 -10.12 -3.37 -48.70
CA ALA A 194 -8.77 -2.92 -48.36
C ALA A 194 -8.02 -3.95 -47.54
N ALA A 195 -6.71 -4.02 -47.77
CA ALA A 195 -5.83 -4.91 -47.04
C ALA A 195 -4.46 -4.28 -46.85
N GLY A 196 -3.76 -4.68 -45.80
CA GLY A 196 -2.34 -4.36 -45.70
C GLY A 196 -1.72 -4.68 -44.34
N PRO A 197 -0.39 -4.53 -44.25
CA PRO A 197 0.35 -4.81 -43.04
C PRO A 197 0.29 -3.66 -42.04
N TYR A 198 0.48 -4.00 -40.78
CA TYR A 198 0.81 -3.04 -39.74
C TYR A 198 1.93 -3.55 -38.86
N TYR A 199 2.65 -2.60 -38.26
CA TYR A 199 3.66 -2.84 -37.24
C TYR A 199 3.36 -1.99 -36.02
N ILE A 200 3.36 -2.61 -34.84
CA ILE A 200 3.19 -1.93 -33.55
C ILE A 200 4.24 -2.40 -32.56
N ILE A 201 4.75 -1.49 -31.75
CA ILE A 201 5.76 -1.76 -30.73
C ILE A 201 5.44 -1.02 -29.43
N GLY A 202 5.46 -1.78 -28.34
CA GLY A 202 5.30 -1.32 -26.96
C GLY A 202 6.58 -1.52 -26.15
N LYS A 203 6.49 -1.44 -24.80
CA LYS A 203 7.64 -1.45 -23.90
C LYS A 203 8.49 -2.74 -23.94
N GLY A 204 7.97 -3.84 -24.47
CA GLY A 204 8.76 -5.07 -24.61
C GLY A 204 8.23 -6.11 -25.58
N ASN A 205 7.34 -5.73 -26.50
CA ASN A 205 6.76 -6.62 -27.52
C ASN A 205 6.57 -5.78 -28.77
N ALA A 206 6.84 -6.39 -29.91
CA ALA A 206 6.50 -5.85 -31.21
C ALA A 206 5.63 -6.87 -31.96
N ALA A 207 4.66 -6.40 -32.71
CA ALA A 207 3.81 -7.22 -33.55
C ALA A 207 3.85 -6.70 -34.98
N TRP A 208 4.10 -7.62 -35.90
CA TRP A 208 3.83 -7.45 -37.32
C TRP A 208 2.55 -8.24 -37.62
N GLY A 209 1.59 -7.60 -38.28
CA GLY A 209 0.27 -8.19 -38.51
C GLY A 209 -0.33 -7.70 -39.81
N GLY A 210 -1.45 -8.32 -40.20
CA GLY A 210 -2.23 -7.94 -41.37
C GLY A 210 -3.65 -7.55 -40.97
N LYS A 211 -4.23 -6.58 -41.69
CA LYS A 211 -5.65 -6.22 -41.59
C LYS A 211 -6.29 -6.32 -42.97
N PHE A 212 -7.52 -6.82 -43.00
CA PHE A 212 -8.40 -6.82 -44.15
C PHE A 212 -9.73 -6.18 -43.76
N ARG A 213 -10.33 -5.39 -44.65
CA ARG A 213 -11.68 -4.86 -44.48
C ARG A 213 -12.45 -4.84 -45.80
N ALA A 214 -13.76 -5.05 -45.70
CA ALA A 214 -14.70 -4.98 -46.80
C ALA A 214 -15.87 -4.09 -46.39
N SER A 215 -16.31 -3.21 -47.28
CA SER A 215 -17.44 -2.31 -47.00
C SER A 215 -18.38 -2.21 -48.20
N VAL A 216 -19.66 -1.97 -47.89
CA VAL A 216 -20.73 -1.75 -48.86
C VAL A 216 -21.51 -0.50 -48.46
N GLU A 217 -21.78 0.37 -49.43
CA GLU A 217 -22.58 1.58 -49.24
C GLU A 217 -23.99 1.39 -49.81
N ILE A 218 -25.00 1.65 -49.00
CA ILE A 218 -26.41 1.50 -49.33
C ILE A 218 -27.04 2.90 -49.38
N TYR A 219 -27.56 3.27 -50.55
CA TYR A 219 -28.22 4.56 -50.82
C TYR A 219 -27.44 5.81 -50.37
N LYS A 220 -26.11 5.74 -50.29
CA LYS A 220 -25.20 6.84 -49.87
C LYS A 220 -25.33 7.32 -48.43
N HIS A 221 -26.19 6.70 -47.64
CA HIS A 221 -26.49 7.11 -46.27
C HIS A 221 -26.08 6.06 -45.25
N VAL A 222 -26.05 4.79 -45.63
CA VAL A 222 -25.70 3.69 -44.72
C VAL A 222 -24.49 2.95 -45.27
N THR A 223 -23.50 2.73 -44.42
CA THR A 223 -22.33 1.89 -44.76
C THR A 223 -22.24 0.75 -43.77
N PHE A 224 -22.09 -0.46 -44.29
CA PHE A 224 -21.69 -1.63 -43.52
C PHE A 224 -20.24 -1.95 -43.84
N GLU A 225 -19.41 -2.11 -42.81
CA GLU A 225 -18.02 -2.55 -42.95
C GLU A 225 -17.76 -3.75 -42.04
N ALA A 226 -17.07 -4.76 -42.57
CA ALA A 226 -16.52 -5.87 -41.81
C ALA A 226 -15.00 -5.82 -41.91
N SER A 227 -14.30 -6.06 -40.80
CA SER A 227 -12.84 -6.12 -40.80
C SER A 227 -12.30 -7.28 -39.96
N THR A 228 -11.15 -7.80 -40.37
CA THR A 228 -10.39 -8.79 -39.61
C THR A 228 -8.92 -8.38 -39.54
N SER A 229 -8.25 -8.74 -38.44
CA SER A 229 -6.81 -8.61 -38.31
C SER A 229 -6.22 -9.76 -37.51
N TYR A 230 -4.94 -10.05 -37.76
CA TYR A 230 -4.18 -11.01 -36.99
C TYR A 230 -2.76 -10.52 -36.73
N ASP A 231 -2.32 -10.68 -35.48
CA ASP A 231 -0.93 -10.57 -35.06
C ASP A 231 -0.62 -11.48 -33.85
N ARG A 232 0.66 -11.61 -33.48
CA ARG A 232 1.08 -12.52 -32.39
C ARG A 232 0.71 -12.05 -30.97
N ILE A 233 0.49 -10.76 -30.76
CA ILE A 233 0.15 -10.12 -29.48
C ILE A 233 -1.38 -10.14 -29.28
N PHE A 234 -2.15 -9.57 -30.23
CA PHE A 234 -3.59 -9.39 -30.10
C PHE A 234 -4.43 -10.54 -30.68
N LYS A 235 -3.77 -11.49 -31.37
CA LYS A 235 -4.38 -12.67 -31.99
C LYS A 235 -5.44 -12.26 -33.03
N TRP A 236 -6.32 -13.20 -33.38
CA TRP A 236 -7.40 -12.95 -34.33
C TRP A 236 -8.41 -11.96 -33.74
N ILE A 237 -8.79 -10.98 -34.56
CA ILE A 237 -9.77 -9.93 -34.26
C ILE A 237 -10.73 -9.86 -35.44
N GLY A 238 -12.03 -9.87 -35.18
CA GLY A 238 -13.07 -9.56 -36.15
C GLY A 238 -13.94 -8.42 -35.63
N GLN A 239 -14.28 -7.46 -36.49
CA GLN A 239 -15.12 -6.31 -36.14
C GLN A 239 -16.17 -6.06 -37.22
N GLY A 240 -17.35 -5.63 -36.79
CA GLY A 240 -18.42 -5.13 -37.65
C GLY A 240 -18.68 -3.66 -37.37
N GLN A 241 -18.98 -2.88 -38.40
CA GLN A 241 -19.25 -1.46 -38.31
C GLN A 241 -20.51 -1.10 -39.08
N LEU A 242 -21.39 -0.32 -38.44
CA LEU A 242 -22.55 0.31 -39.06
C LEU A 242 -22.37 1.83 -39.01
N SER A 243 -22.49 2.51 -40.14
CA SER A 243 -22.30 3.96 -40.25
C SER A 243 -23.48 4.64 -40.92
N PHE A 244 -23.90 5.78 -40.39
CA PHE A 244 -24.89 6.69 -40.95
C PHE A 244 -24.20 7.99 -41.38
N ASN A 245 -24.28 8.31 -42.67
CA ASN A 245 -23.55 9.40 -43.31
C ASN A 245 -24.50 10.52 -43.72
N PHE A 246 -24.29 11.71 -43.18
CA PHE A 246 -25.05 12.92 -43.49
C PHE A 246 -24.12 13.96 -44.12
N SER A 247 -24.36 14.29 -45.38
CA SER A 247 -23.57 15.28 -46.11
C SER A 247 -24.35 16.58 -46.25
N PHE A 248 -23.72 17.69 -45.87
CA PHE A 248 -24.31 19.03 -45.86
C PHE A 248 -23.61 19.94 -46.87
N GLY A 249 -24.37 20.84 -47.48
CA GLY A 249 -23.91 21.82 -48.47
C GLY A 249 -24.81 21.93 -49.70
N SER A 250 -24.72 23.06 -50.41
CA SER A 250 -25.55 23.34 -51.58
C SER A 250 -25.18 22.44 -52.75
N ARG A 251 -26.15 21.66 -53.26
CA ARG A 251 -26.11 21.14 -54.64
C ARG A 251 -26.31 22.33 -55.58
N ARG A 252 -25.27 22.78 -56.29
CA ARG A 252 -25.50 23.63 -57.47
C ARG A 252 -25.80 22.72 -58.66
N SER A 253 -26.91 23.00 -59.34
CA SER A 253 -27.30 22.31 -60.58
C SER A 253 -26.26 22.62 -61.66
N ILE A 254 -25.80 21.57 -62.37
CA ILE A 254 -24.84 21.68 -63.46
C ILE A 254 -25.59 21.47 -64.77
N ASN A 255 -25.40 22.39 -65.72
CA ASN A 255 -25.83 22.17 -67.10
C ASN A 255 -25.18 20.89 -67.66
N LYS A 256 -26.00 20.02 -68.27
CA LYS A 256 -25.57 18.75 -68.84
C LYS A 256 -24.75 18.99 -70.11
N GLU A 257 -23.42 19.09 -69.98
CA GLU A 257 -22.52 18.87 -71.11
C GLU A 257 -21.62 17.64 -70.92
N LYS A 258 -21.52 16.87 -72.02
CA LYS A 258 -21.03 15.50 -72.13
C LYS A 258 -19.50 15.45 -72.38
N HIS A 259 -18.68 15.96 -71.46
CA HIS A 259 -17.22 15.73 -71.52
C HIS A 259 -16.76 14.63 -70.57
N PHE A 260 -16.19 13.55 -71.12
CA PHE A 260 -15.64 12.40 -70.38
C PHE A 260 -14.54 12.80 -69.38
N SER A 261 -13.76 13.83 -69.70
CA SER A 261 -12.76 14.43 -68.80
C SER A 261 -13.42 14.95 -67.51
N CYS A 262 -14.53 15.71 -67.60
CA CYS A 262 -15.26 16.21 -66.43
C CYS A 262 -15.91 15.08 -65.60
N LEU A 263 -16.28 13.92 -66.17
CA LEU A 263 -16.78 12.77 -65.38
C LEU A 263 -15.68 12.17 -64.50
N GLN A 264 -14.46 12.08 -65.05
CA GLN A 264 -13.28 11.57 -64.35
C GLN A 264 -12.87 12.48 -63.18
N THR A 265 -12.82 13.80 -63.43
CA THR A 265 -12.55 14.81 -62.41
C THR A 265 -13.65 14.88 -61.35
N LYS A 266 -14.94 14.71 -61.73
CA LYS A 266 -16.06 14.66 -60.78
C LYS A 266 -15.99 13.47 -59.83
N GLY A 267 -15.59 12.30 -60.32
CA GLY A 267 -15.39 11.10 -59.49
C GLY A 267 -14.29 11.32 -58.46
N LEU A 268 -13.11 11.80 -58.90
CA LEU A 268 -11.96 12.06 -58.03
C LEU A 268 -12.22 13.16 -57.01
N ARG A 269 -12.86 14.27 -57.40
CA ARG A 269 -13.18 15.37 -56.47
C ARG A 269 -14.17 14.96 -55.38
N LYS A 270 -15.05 13.97 -55.59
CA LYS A 270 -15.85 13.38 -54.49
C LYS A 270 -14.98 12.70 -53.45
N ARG A 271 -13.89 12.07 -53.89
CA ARG A 271 -12.95 11.37 -53.02
C ARG A 271 -12.17 12.32 -52.14
N ALA A 272 -11.97 13.57 -52.58
CA ALA A 272 -11.37 14.61 -51.74
C ALA A 272 -12.19 14.92 -50.48
N ALA A 273 -13.48 14.55 -50.43
CA ALA A 273 -14.36 14.67 -49.27
C ALA A 273 -14.53 13.34 -48.48
N GLU A 274 -13.78 12.28 -48.83
CA GLU A 274 -13.79 11.02 -48.07
C GLU A 274 -13.04 11.20 -46.74
N PRO A 275 -13.53 10.64 -45.62
CA PRO A 275 -12.79 10.64 -44.36
C PRO A 275 -11.41 10.00 -44.50
N VAL A 276 -10.47 10.39 -43.63
CA VAL A 276 -9.13 9.81 -43.63
C VAL A 276 -9.17 8.35 -43.14
N GLY A 277 -8.62 7.45 -43.95
CA GLY A 277 -8.45 6.05 -43.59
C GLY A 277 -7.22 5.85 -42.69
N ARG A 278 -7.47 5.63 -41.40
CA ARG A 278 -6.43 5.45 -40.37
C ARG A 278 -6.94 4.60 -39.20
N ARG A 279 -6.06 4.30 -38.26
CA ARG A 279 -6.40 3.76 -36.94
C ARG A 279 -6.78 4.90 -36.00
N GLU A 280 -7.96 4.81 -35.42
CA GLU A 280 -8.56 5.90 -34.61
C GLU A 280 -8.25 5.74 -33.12
N ILE A 281 -8.13 4.50 -32.66
CA ILE A 281 -7.94 4.18 -31.26
C ILE A 281 -6.48 3.88 -30.97
N ILE A 282 -5.90 4.61 -30.00
CA ILE A 282 -4.55 4.38 -29.50
C ILE A 282 -4.45 2.96 -28.94
N PRO A 283 -3.63 2.05 -29.51
CA PRO A 283 -3.47 0.70 -28.99
C PRO A 283 -2.74 0.72 -27.64
N ILE A 284 -3.27 -0.01 -26.65
CA ILE A 284 -2.66 -0.15 -25.32
C ILE A 284 -2.20 -1.60 -25.12
N ASP A 285 -0.94 -1.73 -24.71
CA ASP A 285 -0.30 -2.95 -24.28
C ASP A 285 -0.45 -3.08 -22.75
N LYS A 286 -1.05 -4.18 -22.29
CA LYS A 286 -1.29 -4.48 -20.88
C LYS A 286 -0.42 -5.66 -20.48
N ARG A 287 0.36 -5.54 -19.40
CA ARG A 287 1.25 -6.61 -18.92
C ARG A 287 1.33 -6.66 -17.41
N ASP A 288 1.56 -7.87 -16.90
CA ASP A 288 2.04 -8.06 -15.54
C ASP A 288 3.57 -8.15 -15.57
N VAL A 289 4.22 -7.35 -14.74
CA VAL A 289 5.67 -7.39 -14.53
C VAL A 289 5.94 -7.85 -13.11
N HIS A 290 6.83 -8.84 -13.02
CA HIS A 290 7.31 -9.37 -11.75
C HIS A 290 8.73 -8.88 -11.52
N SER A 291 8.99 -8.37 -10.33
CA SER A 291 10.33 -7.95 -9.91
C SER A 291 10.57 -8.35 -8.47
N LYS A 292 11.83 -8.38 -8.07
CA LYS A 292 12.19 -8.48 -6.65
C LYS A 292 11.76 -7.21 -5.93
N ALA A 293 11.26 -7.34 -4.71
CA ALA A 293 11.04 -6.21 -3.82
C ALA A 293 12.41 -5.67 -3.36
N ILE A 294 12.58 -4.35 -3.39
CA ILE A 294 13.83 -3.69 -3.03
C ILE A 294 13.66 -3.03 -1.67
N ASN A 295 14.57 -3.31 -0.74
CA ASN A 295 14.61 -2.69 0.58
C ASN A 295 15.00 -1.20 0.43
N PRO A 296 14.19 -0.26 0.94
CA PRO A 296 14.44 1.18 0.78
C PRO A 296 15.66 1.68 1.53
N LEU A 297 16.12 0.96 2.57
CA LEU A 297 17.29 1.33 3.37
C LEU A 297 18.61 0.92 2.70
N THR A 298 18.63 -0.25 2.07
CA THR A 298 19.87 -0.80 1.47
C THR A 298 19.97 -0.56 -0.04
N GLY A 299 18.85 -0.34 -0.73
CA GLY A 299 18.80 -0.30 -2.20
C GLY A 299 18.91 -1.67 -2.87
N GLU A 300 19.03 -2.74 -2.08
CA GLU A 300 19.17 -4.13 -2.55
C GLU A 300 17.86 -4.91 -2.39
N PRO A 301 17.70 -6.05 -3.10
CA PRO A 301 16.53 -6.91 -2.91
C PRO A 301 16.36 -7.38 -1.46
N TRP A 302 15.11 -7.45 -0.99
CA TRP A 302 14.82 -8.14 0.27
C TRP A 302 15.20 -9.62 0.19
N VAL A 303 15.94 -10.08 1.19
CA VAL A 303 16.38 -11.48 1.35
C VAL A 303 15.66 -12.11 2.54
N PHE A 304 15.05 -13.26 2.29
CA PHE A 304 14.28 -14.07 3.24
C PHE A 304 14.93 -15.44 3.39
N TRP A 305 15.10 -15.88 4.63
CA TRP A 305 15.53 -17.21 5.02
C TRP A 305 14.36 -17.93 5.66
N PHE A 306 13.94 -19.04 5.07
CA PHE A 306 12.74 -19.75 5.50
C PHE A 306 13.12 -20.89 6.42
N VAL A 307 12.34 -21.08 7.49
CA VAL A 307 12.50 -22.18 8.44
C VAL A 307 11.20 -22.97 8.52
N ASN A 308 11.29 -24.28 8.40
CA ASN A 308 10.18 -25.21 8.61
C ASN A 308 10.76 -26.55 9.07
N ASN A 309 10.41 -27.00 10.27
CA ASN A 309 11.00 -28.20 10.88
C ASN A 309 10.62 -29.53 10.21
N THR A 310 9.68 -29.53 9.26
CA THR A 310 9.36 -30.68 8.42
C THR A 310 10.20 -30.75 7.14
N SER A 311 11.03 -29.74 6.89
CA SER A 311 11.92 -29.67 5.73
C SER A 311 13.23 -30.44 5.95
N SER A 312 14.09 -30.51 4.93
CA SER A 312 15.38 -31.21 4.96
C SER A 312 16.48 -30.52 4.13
N SER A 313 16.42 -29.19 3.95
CA SER A 313 17.22 -28.47 2.93
C SER A 313 17.81 -27.12 3.39
N ASP A 314 18.14 -26.24 2.44
CA ASP A 314 19.13 -25.14 2.50
C ASP A 314 18.53 -23.72 2.65
N GLY A 315 17.24 -23.56 3.00
CA GLY A 315 16.70 -22.27 3.47
C GLY A 315 15.88 -21.41 2.51
N THR A 316 15.50 -21.94 1.33
CA THR A 316 14.65 -21.23 0.35
C THR A 316 13.16 -21.39 0.65
N PHE A 317 12.29 -20.60 0.00
CA PHE A 317 10.84 -20.74 0.17
C PHE A 317 10.33 -22.14 -0.19
N ASP A 318 10.77 -22.67 -1.34
CA ASP A 318 10.37 -24.00 -1.82
C ASP A 318 11.03 -25.14 -1.02
N SER A 319 12.10 -24.82 -0.29
CA SER A 319 12.91 -25.79 0.46
C SER A 319 13.52 -25.14 1.72
N PRO A 320 12.73 -24.92 2.78
CA PRO A 320 13.15 -24.21 3.99
C PRO A 320 14.27 -24.93 4.77
N PHE A 321 14.91 -24.26 5.71
CA PHE A 321 15.79 -24.90 6.67
C PHE A 321 14.98 -25.72 7.68
N PRO A 322 15.42 -26.93 8.07
CA PRO A 322 14.81 -27.68 9.16
C PRO A 322 15.04 -27.04 10.54
N GLN A 323 16.06 -26.18 10.68
CA GLN A 323 16.43 -25.61 11.98
C GLN A 323 16.56 -24.09 11.94
N LEU A 324 16.09 -23.44 13.01
CA LEU A 324 16.20 -21.99 13.19
C LEU A 324 17.66 -21.53 13.25
N LEU A 325 18.53 -22.33 13.87
CA LEU A 325 19.97 -22.06 13.96
C LEU A 325 20.64 -21.95 12.58
N GLN A 326 20.17 -22.70 11.58
CA GLN A 326 20.71 -22.61 10.23
C GLN A 326 20.35 -21.27 9.57
N ALA A 327 19.14 -20.77 9.81
CA ALA A 327 18.73 -19.45 9.34
C ALA A 327 19.48 -18.34 10.08
N GLU A 328 19.77 -18.50 11.38
CA GLU A 328 20.64 -17.57 12.11
C GLU A 328 22.04 -17.49 11.47
N ALA A 329 22.65 -18.64 11.18
CA ALA A 329 23.98 -18.71 10.58
C ALA A 329 24.01 -18.14 9.14
N ALA A 330 22.97 -18.36 8.36
CA ALA A 330 22.90 -17.92 6.96
C ALA A 330 22.45 -16.44 6.80
N SER A 331 21.68 -15.91 7.74
CA SER A 331 21.14 -14.55 7.66
C SER A 331 22.19 -13.48 7.96
N SER A 332 21.96 -12.27 7.43
CA SER A 332 22.81 -11.09 7.64
C SER A 332 21.94 -9.91 8.09
N GLN A 333 22.57 -8.79 8.41
CA GLN A 333 21.84 -7.54 8.67
C GLN A 333 20.87 -7.22 7.53
N TYR A 334 19.74 -6.59 7.83
CA TYR A 334 18.66 -6.28 6.86
C TYR A 334 17.96 -7.48 6.20
N HIS A 335 18.28 -8.73 6.58
CA HIS A 335 17.56 -9.90 6.10
C HIS A 335 16.31 -10.18 6.95
N VAL A 336 15.44 -11.06 6.46
CA VAL A 336 14.27 -11.57 7.17
C VAL A 336 14.46 -13.06 7.44
N VAL A 337 14.21 -13.49 8.66
CA VAL A 337 14.03 -14.91 9.01
C VAL A 337 12.52 -15.15 9.13
N TYR A 338 11.99 -16.05 8.30
CA TYR A 338 10.56 -16.30 8.17
C TYR A 338 10.24 -17.74 8.56
N VAL A 339 9.49 -17.93 9.64
CA VAL A 339 9.34 -19.23 10.32
C VAL A 339 7.93 -19.79 10.08
N PHE A 340 7.85 -21.02 9.59
CA PHE A 340 6.61 -21.77 9.43
C PHE A 340 6.33 -22.65 10.65
N PRO A 341 5.05 -22.93 10.98
CA PRO A 341 4.70 -23.78 12.11
C PRO A 341 5.16 -25.24 11.98
N GLY A 342 5.38 -25.70 10.75
CA GLY A 342 5.82 -27.06 10.46
C GLY A 342 4.89 -28.14 11.03
N ASP A 343 5.42 -29.04 11.86
CA ASP A 343 4.63 -30.09 12.53
C ASP A 343 3.87 -29.60 13.78
N GLY A 344 3.93 -28.30 14.08
CA GLY A 344 3.28 -27.68 15.25
C GLY A 344 4.07 -27.83 16.56
N THR A 345 5.27 -28.41 16.52
CA THR A 345 6.19 -28.50 17.66
C THR A 345 7.35 -27.52 17.52
N SER A 346 8.09 -27.28 18.60
CA SER A 346 9.32 -26.48 18.58
C SER A 346 10.55 -27.26 18.10
N ARG A 347 10.41 -28.52 17.66
CA ARG A 347 11.55 -29.32 17.18
C ARG A 347 12.29 -28.56 16.07
N GLY A 348 13.61 -28.40 16.21
CA GLY A 348 14.43 -27.64 15.25
C GLY A 348 14.30 -26.11 15.38
N MET A 349 13.33 -25.63 16.14
CA MET A 349 13.08 -24.23 16.49
C MET A 349 13.32 -23.97 17.99
N ASN A 350 13.96 -24.93 18.68
CA ASN A 350 14.16 -24.97 20.13
C ASN A 350 15.58 -24.56 20.59
N GLY A 351 16.32 -23.84 19.75
CA GLY A 351 17.68 -23.35 20.07
C GLY A 351 17.73 -21.89 20.54
N GLY A 352 16.61 -21.19 20.43
CA GLY A 352 16.58 -19.73 20.38
C GLY A 352 17.24 -19.15 19.13
N ILE A 353 17.33 -17.82 19.06
CA ILE A 353 17.96 -17.06 17.99
C ILE A 353 18.56 -15.73 18.46
N ASP A 354 19.76 -15.42 18.00
CA ASP A 354 20.39 -14.11 18.16
C ASP A 354 20.27 -13.29 16.86
N LEU A 355 19.55 -12.17 16.93
CA LEU A 355 19.33 -11.30 15.77
C LEU A 355 20.51 -10.37 15.51
N LYS A 356 20.64 -9.95 14.24
CA LYS A 356 21.59 -8.94 13.77
C LYS A 356 20.85 -7.62 13.53
N ASP A 357 21.57 -6.50 13.46
CA ASP A 357 20.95 -5.20 13.23
C ASP A 357 20.03 -5.18 11.99
N TYR A 358 18.89 -4.50 12.10
CA TYR A 358 17.87 -4.35 11.05
C TYR A 358 17.24 -5.65 10.55
N GLN A 359 17.47 -6.77 11.25
CA GLN A 359 16.88 -8.05 10.93
C GLN A 359 15.42 -8.12 11.40
N LYS A 360 14.60 -8.86 10.67
CA LYS A 360 13.23 -9.21 11.09
C LYS A 360 13.12 -10.71 11.36
N LEU A 361 12.43 -11.08 12.44
CA LEU A 361 12.03 -12.44 12.75
C LEU A 361 10.50 -12.53 12.72
N LEU A 362 9.97 -13.16 11.67
CA LEU A 362 8.54 -13.14 11.37
C LEU A 362 7.97 -14.56 11.29
N GLY A 363 6.85 -14.81 11.95
CA GLY A 363 6.12 -16.06 11.83
C GLY A 363 5.06 -16.05 10.74
N ALA A 364 4.89 -17.19 10.06
CA ALA A 364 4.02 -17.30 8.89
C ALA A 364 2.51 -17.25 9.19
N GLY A 365 2.11 -17.25 10.45
CA GLY A 365 0.71 -17.34 10.91
C GLY A 365 -0.10 -16.04 10.79
N ILE A 366 0.55 -14.90 10.53
CA ILE A 366 -0.10 -13.59 10.41
C ILE A 366 0.36 -12.85 9.15
N ALA A 367 -0.31 -11.73 8.83
CA ALA A 367 0.08 -10.87 7.73
C ALA A 367 1.21 -9.91 8.15
N HIS A 368 2.18 -9.68 7.25
CA HIS A 368 3.33 -8.80 7.52
C HIS A 368 3.43 -7.68 6.49
N SER A 369 3.69 -6.45 6.94
CA SER A 369 3.95 -5.32 6.04
C SER A 369 5.45 -5.11 5.82
N ILE A 370 5.88 -5.19 4.57
CA ILE A 370 7.27 -5.00 4.18
C ILE A 370 7.40 -3.73 3.34
N ASP A 371 8.17 -2.77 3.83
CA ASP A 371 8.45 -1.55 3.09
C ASP A 371 9.37 -1.82 1.90
N THR A 372 9.02 -1.25 0.75
CA THR A 372 9.82 -1.35 -0.47
C THR A 372 10.02 0.03 -1.09
N THR A 373 10.97 0.18 -2.01
CA THR A 373 11.13 1.41 -2.81
C THR A 373 9.90 1.79 -3.65
N LEU A 374 8.91 0.90 -3.76
CA LEU A 374 7.65 1.13 -4.46
C LEU A 374 6.45 1.30 -3.51
N GLY A 375 6.70 1.42 -2.20
CA GLY A 375 5.70 1.46 -1.13
C GLY A 375 5.57 0.15 -0.36
N PRO A 376 4.75 0.12 0.70
CA PRO A 376 4.57 -1.07 1.54
C PRO A 376 3.88 -2.20 0.77
N ILE A 377 4.30 -3.44 1.03
CA ILE A 377 3.72 -4.68 0.52
C ILE A 377 3.31 -5.56 1.66
N THR A 378 2.04 -5.95 1.68
CA THR A 378 1.53 -6.94 2.63
C THR A 378 1.78 -8.35 2.13
N ILE A 379 2.58 -9.12 2.87
CA ILE A 379 2.65 -10.58 2.78
C ILE A 379 1.44 -11.11 3.55
N PRO A 380 0.52 -11.88 2.93
CA PRO A 380 -0.59 -12.49 3.65
C PRO A 380 -0.09 -13.61 4.58
N PRO A 381 -0.91 -14.08 5.54
CA PRO A 381 -0.59 -15.29 6.28
C PRO A 381 -0.34 -16.46 5.32
N LEU A 382 0.73 -17.20 5.56
CA LEU A 382 1.11 -18.37 4.77
C LEU A 382 0.96 -19.68 5.57
N ALA A 383 0.47 -19.58 6.80
CA ALA A 383 0.05 -20.67 7.67
C ALA A 383 -1.14 -20.22 8.51
N ASP A 384 -1.88 -21.18 9.07
CA ASP A 384 -3.08 -20.93 9.88
C ASP A 384 -2.79 -20.82 11.39
N THR A 385 -1.55 -21.09 11.81
CA THR A 385 -1.10 -21.07 13.22
C THR A 385 0.23 -20.34 13.36
N LEU A 386 0.55 -19.90 14.59
CA LEU A 386 1.85 -19.33 14.91
C LEU A 386 2.92 -20.44 15.01
N PRO A 387 4.14 -20.23 14.51
CA PRO A 387 5.26 -21.14 14.75
C PRO A 387 5.70 -21.09 16.21
N LYS A 388 5.92 -22.28 16.78
CA LYS A 388 6.45 -22.43 18.14
C LYS A 388 7.97 -22.32 18.12
N VAL A 389 8.48 -21.37 18.88
CA VAL A 389 9.91 -21.14 19.06
C VAL A 389 10.17 -21.11 20.56
N ASP A 390 11.09 -21.96 21.01
CA ASP A 390 11.45 -22.03 22.42
C ASP A 390 12.96 -22.22 22.58
N LYS A 391 13.38 -22.33 23.82
CA LYS A 391 14.72 -22.76 24.17
C LYS A 391 14.67 -23.37 25.57
N PRO A 392 15.00 -24.66 25.73
CA PRO A 392 15.00 -25.28 27.04
C PRO A 392 16.12 -24.71 27.90
N TYR A 393 15.87 -24.62 29.21
CA TYR A 393 16.89 -24.30 30.19
C TYR A 393 17.99 -25.37 30.22
N ASN A 394 19.26 -24.95 30.32
CA ASN A 394 20.39 -25.86 30.49
C ASN A 394 21.32 -25.36 31.62
N PRO A 395 21.22 -25.91 32.84
CA PRO A 395 22.06 -25.50 33.98
C PRO A 395 23.55 -25.81 33.73
N PRO A 396 24.53 -25.12 34.38
CA PRO A 396 24.36 -24.37 35.62
C PRO A 396 24.31 -22.83 35.53
N PHE A 397 24.66 -22.15 34.41
CA PHE A 397 24.55 -20.68 34.33
C PHE A 397 24.49 -20.12 32.89
N SER A 398 23.48 -19.30 32.60
CA SER A 398 23.56 -17.94 32.03
C SER A 398 22.14 -17.38 31.86
N LEU A 399 21.97 -16.06 31.79
CA LEU A 399 20.75 -15.45 31.27
C LEU A 399 20.62 -15.88 29.81
N THR A 400 19.93 -17.00 29.58
CA THR A 400 19.58 -17.45 28.24
C THR A 400 18.27 -16.80 27.83
N GLN A 401 18.10 -16.66 26.51
CA GLN A 401 16.92 -16.08 25.92
C GLN A 401 16.45 -16.91 24.72
N VAL A 402 15.14 -16.92 24.45
CA VAL A 402 14.60 -17.48 23.21
C VAL A 402 14.99 -16.57 22.03
N VAL A 403 14.83 -15.26 22.18
CA VAL A 403 15.23 -14.27 21.16
C VAL A 403 16.11 -13.21 21.78
N LYS A 404 17.30 -12.98 21.21
CA LYS A 404 18.13 -11.82 21.54
C LYS A 404 18.01 -10.77 20.44
N CYS A 405 17.64 -9.56 20.82
CA CYS A 405 17.57 -8.43 19.91
C CYS A 405 18.94 -7.78 19.71
N ALA A 406 19.08 -7.14 18.56
CA ALA A 406 20.06 -6.15 18.15
C ALA A 406 19.32 -4.85 17.76
N ASN A 407 19.98 -3.91 17.09
CA ASN A 407 19.38 -2.61 16.78
C ASN A 407 18.33 -2.72 15.66
N ASN A 408 17.24 -1.98 15.79
CA ASN A 408 16.20 -1.83 14.77
C ASN A 408 15.58 -3.17 14.31
N ASN A 409 15.38 -4.10 15.24
CA ASN A 409 14.73 -5.37 14.93
C ASN A 409 13.21 -5.31 14.94
N GLU A 410 12.61 -6.26 14.24
CA GLU A 410 11.18 -6.56 14.29
C GLU A 410 10.98 -8.04 14.63
N ILE A 411 10.13 -8.32 15.61
CA ILE A 411 9.82 -9.68 16.09
C ILE A 411 8.31 -9.82 16.13
N ALA A 412 7.75 -10.67 15.27
CA ALA A 412 6.30 -10.75 15.14
C ALA A 412 5.73 -12.10 14.70
N GLY A 413 4.53 -12.39 15.18
CA GLY A 413 3.74 -13.54 14.75
C GLY A 413 4.28 -14.89 15.24
N LEU A 414 4.87 -14.94 16.43
CA LEU A 414 5.48 -16.15 17.00
C LEU A 414 4.72 -16.62 18.24
N ASP A 415 4.75 -17.93 18.50
CA ASP A 415 4.44 -18.53 19.81
C ASP A 415 5.76 -18.82 20.51
N LEU A 416 6.11 -17.94 21.46
CA LEU A 416 7.38 -17.95 22.19
C LEU A 416 7.15 -18.57 23.57
N THR A 417 7.81 -19.69 23.85
CA THR A 417 7.77 -20.32 25.17
C THR A 417 9.12 -20.20 25.86
N SER A 418 9.13 -19.45 26.96
CA SER A 418 10.28 -19.30 27.84
C SER A 418 10.28 -20.38 28.90
N HIS A 419 11.29 -21.26 28.91
CA HIS A 419 11.44 -22.34 29.89
C HIS A 419 12.49 -21.94 30.93
N ASP A 420 12.10 -21.34 32.06
CA ASP A 420 13.06 -20.83 33.08
C ASP A 420 14.16 -19.91 32.48
N ILE A 421 13.82 -19.17 31.42
CA ILE A 421 14.71 -18.24 30.69
C ILE A 421 13.94 -17.00 30.22
N THR A 422 14.63 -15.97 29.69
CA THR A 422 13.91 -14.82 29.09
C THR A 422 13.31 -15.20 27.73
N GLY A 423 12.08 -14.80 27.43
CA GLY A 423 11.50 -14.91 26.09
C GLY A 423 12.28 -14.04 25.10
N ILE A 424 12.16 -12.73 25.22
CA ILE A 424 12.85 -11.75 24.37
C ILE A 424 13.76 -10.85 25.20
N LEU A 425 15.04 -10.79 24.85
CA LEU A 425 16.04 -9.91 25.49
C LEU A 425 16.41 -8.75 24.57
N CYS A 426 16.08 -7.53 24.98
CA CYS A 426 16.59 -6.28 24.44
C CYS A 426 17.61 -5.68 25.42
N ASP A 427 18.90 -5.85 25.16
CA ASP A 427 19.97 -5.32 26.03
C ASP A 427 20.88 -4.39 25.23
N SER A 428 20.93 -3.12 25.66
CA SER A 428 21.84 -2.10 25.12
C SER A 428 21.68 -1.87 23.60
N ILE A 429 20.43 -1.93 23.12
CA ILE A 429 20.06 -1.72 21.72
C ILE A 429 19.40 -0.35 21.47
N HIS A 430 19.35 0.02 20.19
CA HIS A 430 18.64 1.17 19.66
C HIS A 430 17.47 0.72 18.79
N ASN A 431 16.25 1.03 19.22
CA ASN A 431 14.97 0.64 18.62
C ASN A 431 14.71 -0.87 18.55
N SER A 432 13.47 -1.28 18.84
CA SER A 432 12.97 -2.62 18.57
C SER A 432 11.44 -2.58 18.46
N TYR A 433 10.87 -3.43 17.61
CA TYR A 433 9.43 -3.57 17.46
C TYR A 433 9.00 -5.02 17.67
N ILE A 434 8.35 -5.28 18.80
CA ILE A 434 7.87 -6.59 19.24
C ILE A 434 6.35 -6.56 19.18
N HIS A 435 5.74 -7.33 18.29
CA HIS A 435 4.28 -7.29 18.13
C HIS A 435 3.62 -8.58 17.66
N ASP A 436 2.33 -8.73 17.96
CA ASP A 436 1.52 -9.87 17.53
C ASP A 436 2.13 -11.24 17.92
N ASN A 437 2.81 -11.32 19.07
CA ASN A 437 3.35 -12.57 19.59
C ASN A 437 2.48 -13.13 20.72
N LEU A 438 2.42 -14.45 20.80
CA LEU A 438 2.01 -15.16 22.01
C LEU A 438 3.29 -15.44 22.81
N ILE A 439 3.40 -14.89 24.02
CA ILE A 439 4.58 -15.03 24.87
C ILE A 439 4.15 -15.75 26.15
N SER A 440 4.71 -16.94 26.34
CA SER A 440 4.38 -17.81 27.47
C SER A 440 5.61 -18.17 28.30
N GLY A 441 5.40 -18.40 29.59
CA GLY A 441 6.40 -18.98 30.49
C GLY A 441 6.04 -20.41 30.86
N SER A 442 7.05 -21.28 30.98
CA SER A 442 6.96 -22.62 31.57
C SER A 442 8.14 -22.84 32.52
N SER A 443 7.91 -23.66 33.55
CA SER A 443 8.93 -24.04 34.52
C SER A 443 9.03 -25.55 34.56
N ASP A 444 10.24 -26.09 34.38
CA ASP A 444 10.49 -27.52 34.54
C ASP A 444 11.13 -27.85 35.90
N ASP A 445 11.76 -26.88 36.61
CA ASP A 445 12.40 -27.10 37.93
C ASP A 445 12.63 -25.80 38.76
N PRO A 446 12.48 -25.78 40.10
CA PRO A 446 12.86 -24.66 40.98
C PRO A 446 14.38 -24.49 41.13
N PRO A 447 15.04 -23.30 41.25
CA PRO A 447 14.60 -22.15 42.05
C PRO A 447 15.20 -20.77 41.59
N TYR A 448 15.28 -20.45 40.30
CA TYR A 448 16.00 -19.24 39.86
C TYR A 448 15.09 -17.99 39.74
N PRO A 449 15.31 -16.94 40.56
CA PRO A 449 14.39 -15.79 40.69
C PRO A 449 14.38 -14.84 39.48
N ASP A 450 15.46 -14.80 38.68
CA ASP A 450 15.60 -13.82 37.59
C ASP A 450 15.22 -14.38 36.20
N ALA A 451 14.69 -15.60 36.15
CA ALA A 451 14.76 -16.41 34.94
C ALA A 451 13.48 -16.41 34.09
N GLN A 452 12.30 -15.99 34.57
CA GLN A 452 11.05 -16.13 33.81
C GLN A 452 10.49 -14.77 33.36
N LEU A 453 11.14 -14.14 32.39
CA LEU A 453 10.73 -12.83 31.85
C LEU A 453 10.20 -13.00 30.42
N GLY A 454 9.01 -12.47 30.12
CA GLY A 454 8.47 -12.47 28.76
C GLY A 454 9.34 -11.61 27.83
N VAL A 455 9.49 -10.33 28.17
CA VAL A 455 10.39 -9.37 27.51
C VAL A 455 11.23 -8.64 28.55
N LEU A 456 12.55 -8.73 28.45
CA LEU A 456 13.49 -7.96 29.26
C LEU A 456 14.08 -6.82 28.42
N ILE A 457 13.89 -5.59 28.87
CA ILE A 457 14.41 -4.37 28.26
C ILE A 457 15.44 -3.75 29.21
N ARG A 458 16.70 -3.74 28.81
CA ARG A 458 17.84 -3.29 29.61
C ARG A 458 18.65 -2.25 28.84
N ASN A 459 18.91 -1.10 29.45
CA ASN A 459 19.86 -0.08 28.94
C ASN A 459 19.66 0.34 27.47
N CYS A 460 18.43 0.31 26.98
CA CYS A 460 18.11 0.62 25.59
C CYS A 460 18.07 2.14 25.30
N SER A 461 17.98 2.49 24.02
CA SER A 461 17.79 3.86 23.52
C SER A 461 16.81 3.88 22.35
N GLY A 462 16.32 5.08 21.98
CA GLY A 462 15.31 5.21 20.93
C GLY A 462 13.96 4.61 21.35
N ASP A 463 13.20 4.08 20.40
CA ASP A 463 11.86 3.55 20.64
C ASP A 463 11.87 2.03 20.81
N ILE A 464 11.64 1.55 22.03
CA ILE A 464 11.36 0.13 22.28
C ILE A 464 9.86 -0.05 22.35
N ARG A 465 9.29 -0.71 21.33
CA ARG A 465 7.85 -0.86 21.13
C ARG A 465 7.45 -2.30 21.37
N VAL A 466 6.59 -2.53 22.37
CA VAL A 466 5.97 -3.83 22.67
C VAL A 466 4.47 -3.65 22.51
N ILE A 467 3.91 -4.11 21.39
CA ILE A 467 2.55 -3.75 20.97
C ILE A 467 1.76 -4.96 20.51
N ASP A 468 0.47 -5.07 20.84
CA ASP A 468 -0.42 -6.13 20.34
C ASP A 468 0.07 -7.56 20.67
N ASN A 469 0.82 -7.75 21.77
CA ASN A 469 1.26 -9.08 22.23
C ASN A 469 0.28 -9.66 23.26
N TYR A 470 0.23 -10.99 23.33
CA TYR A 470 -0.53 -11.75 24.31
C TYR A 470 0.44 -12.47 25.25
N PHE A 471 0.43 -12.14 26.53
CA PHE A 471 1.27 -12.76 27.53
C PHE A 471 0.47 -13.75 28.38
N THR A 472 0.90 -15.01 28.44
CA THR A 472 0.38 -16.02 29.36
C THR A 472 1.45 -16.45 30.34
N PHE A 473 1.13 -16.49 31.64
CA PHE A 473 2.12 -16.84 32.67
C PHE A 473 1.78 -18.15 33.36
N LEU A 474 2.80 -18.98 33.61
CA LEU A 474 2.73 -20.11 34.54
C LEU A 474 3.39 -19.73 35.89
N PRO A 475 2.95 -20.33 37.01
CA PRO A 475 3.40 -19.92 38.34
C PRO A 475 4.71 -20.61 38.78
N TYR A 476 5.84 -19.87 38.90
CA TYR A 476 6.96 -20.30 39.75
C TYR A 476 7.98 -19.18 40.10
N GLY A 477 8.40 -19.07 41.38
CA GLY A 477 9.55 -18.25 41.84
C GLY A 477 9.24 -17.19 42.91
N SER A 478 10.20 -16.93 43.81
CA SER A 478 10.09 -15.94 44.91
C SER A 478 10.06 -14.48 44.45
N ASP A 479 10.58 -14.20 43.25
CA ASP A 479 10.57 -12.87 42.60
C ASP A 479 9.60 -12.79 41.40
N GLY A 480 8.87 -13.88 41.12
CA GLY A 480 7.76 -14.05 40.17
C GLY A 480 8.01 -13.66 38.71
N PRO A 481 7.37 -14.38 37.75
CA PRO A 481 7.50 -14.07 36.34
C PRO A 481 6.98 -12.66 36.01
N SER A 482 7.66 -11.96 35.10
CA SER A 482 7.20 -10.66 34.58
C SER A 482 6.90 -10.72 33.09
N GLY A 483 5.80 -10.12 32.66
CA GLY A 483 5.50 -9.95 31.24
C GLY A 483 6.53 -9.10 30.54
N ILE A 484 6.69 -7.88 31.03
CA ILE A 484 7.70 -6.94 30.58
C ILE A 484 8.49 -6.49 31.80
N TYR A 485 9.81 -6.54 31.69
CA TYR A 485 10.73 -6.09 32.72
C TYR A 485 11.62 -4.99 32.15
N ILE A 486 11.63 -3.82 32.78
CA ILE A 486 12.35 -2.65 32.29
C ILE A 486 13.38 -2.22 33.33
N GLU A 487 14.63 -2.12 32.89
CA GLU A 487 15.72 -1.57 33.69
C GLU A 487 16.73 -0.76 32.87
N GLY A 488 17.47 0.10 33.55
CA GLY A 488 18.48 0.96 32.96
C GLY A 488 18.23 2.44 33.19
N SER A 489 19.09 3.25 32.60
CA SER A 489 19.05 4.72 32.69
C SER A 489 19.53 5.30 31.36
N ASN A 490 18.61 5.84 30.57
CA ASN A 490 18.90 6.51 29.30
C ASN A 490 17.84 7.59 29.00
N PRO A 491 18.16 8.89 29.07
CA PRO A 491 17.18 9.97 28.86
C PRO A 491 16.64 10.08 27.42
N PHE A 492 17.10 9.24 26.50
CA PHE A 492 16.67 9.22 25.09
C PHE A 492 15.85 7.98 24.72
N VAL A 493 15.46 7.16 25.70
CA VAL A 493 14.62 5.98 25.46
C VAL A 493 13.14 6.31 25.64
N ASN A 494 12.33 5.80 24.71
CA ASN A 494 10.89 5.73 24.78
C ASN A 494 10.48 4.26 24.90
N TYR A 495 9.84 3.91 26.00
CA TYR A 495 9.18 2.61 26.18
C TYR A 495 7.71 2.76 25.78
N ILE A 496 7.29 2.07 24.71
CA ILE A 496 5.93 2.16 24.18
C ILE A 496 5.27 0.78 24.31
N ILE A 497 4.38 0.63 25.28
CA ILE A 497 3.75 -0.62 25.67
C ILE A 497 2.25 -0.47 25.46
N ASN A 498 1.76 -0.83 24.28
CA ASN A 498 0.40 -0.51 23.88
C ASN A 498 -0.39 -1.73 23.40
N ARG A 499 -1.68 -1.81 23.74
CA ARG A 499 -2.60 -2.86 23.24
C ARG A 499 -2.15 -4.30 23.52
N ASN A 500 -1.35 -4.52 24.57
CA ASN A 500 -1.00 -5.87 24.99
C ASN A 500 -2.07 -6.45 25.91
N THR A 501 -2.19 -7.77 25.90
CA THR A 501 -2.98 -8.50 26.89
C THR A 501 -2.05 -9.27 27.82
N PHE A 502 -2.18 -9.05 29.12
CA PHE A 502 -1.48 -9.77 30.18
C PHE A 502 -2.49 -10.67 30.89
N ASP A 503 -2.38 -11.98 30.69
CA ASP A 503 -3.35 -12.96 31.16
C ASP A 503 -2.71 -13.94 32.16
N GLY A 504 -3.15 -13.81 33.42
CA GLY A 504 -2.81 -14.71 34.52
C GLY A 504 -3.80 -15.87 34.70
N THR A 505 -4.79 -16.09 33.82
CA THR A 505 -5.83 -17.14 33.99
C THR A 505 -5.28 -18.56 34.08
N ALA A 506 -4.10 -18.84 33.53
CA ALA A 506 -3.42 -20.14 33.67
C ALA A 506 -2.93 -20.43 35.11
N MET A 507 -3.20 -19.53 36.07
CA MET A 507 -2.92 -19.72 37.49
C MET A 507 -3.73 -20.88 38.10
N VAL A 508 -2.99 -21.92 38.50
CA VAL A 508 -3.45 -23.06 39.30
C VAL A 508 -3.80 -22.58 40.73
N PRO A 509 -4.65 -23.28 41.52
CA PRO A 509 -5.13 -22.80 42.84
C PRO A 509 -4.09 -22.59 43.95
N SER A 510 -2.79 -22.62 43.66
CA SER A 510 -1.70 -22.57 44.64
C SER A 510 -1.28 -21.17 45.08
N GLY A 511 -1.97 -20.11 44.65
CA GLY A 511 -1.76 -18.76 45.21
C GLY A 511 -0.48 -18.03 44.75
N GLN A 512 0.00 -18.30 43.52
CA GLN A 512 1.29 -17.78 43.02
C GLN A 512 1.10 -17.03 41.69
N SER A 513 1.75 -15.87 41.52
CA SER A 513 1.42 -14.86 40.49
C SER A 513 2.59 -14.37 39.63
N SER A 514 2.23 -13.69 38.54
CA SER A 514 3.10 -12.89 37.69
C SER A 514 2.88 -11.38 37.89
N THR A 515 3.90 -10.57 37.59
CA THR A 515 3.74 -9.13 37.38
C THR A 515 3.55 -8.85 35.89
N GLY A 516 2.58 -8.01 35.52
CA GLY A 516 2.40 -7.63 34.11
C GLY A 516 3.61 -6.85 33.60
N ILE A 517 3.89 -5.71 34.23
CA ILE A 517 5.02 -4.82 33.91
C ILE A 517 5.82 -4.47 35.17
N THR A 518 7.12 -4.78 35.15
CA THR A 518 8.08 -4.49 36.22
C THR A 518 9.00 -3.33 35.83
N LEU A 519 9.15 -2.37 36.75
CA LEU A 519 9.95 -1.15 36.62
C LEU A 519 11.10 -1.16 37.65
N GLY A 520 12.33 -1.22 37.15
CA GLY A 520 13.55 -1.28 37.96
C GLY A 520 14.00 -2.72 38.27
N ARG A 521 15.14 -2.84 38.94
CA ARG A 521 15.92 -4.08 39.16
C ARG A 521 15.67 -4.73 40.53
N THR A 522 15.69 -6.06 40.61
CA THR A 522 15.72 -6.85 41.87
C THR A 522 17.00 -6.61 42.70
N PRO A 523 16.92 -6.67 44.05
CA PRO A 523 17.84 -5.99 44.95
C PRO A 523 19.01 -6.90 45.31
N ASN A 524 19.90 -7.16 44.35
CA ASN A 524 21.20 -7.78 44.66
C ASN A 524 22.37 -6.79 44.55
N ILE A 525 22.16 -5.58 44.03
CA ILE A 525 23.16 -4.49 43.95
C ILE A 525 22.42 -3.14 44.03
N GLY A 526 22.99 -2.12 44.67
CA GLY A 526 22.34 -0.86 45.09
C GLY A 526 21.48 -0.08 44.07
N ASN A 527 20.64 0.80 44.65
CA ASN A 527 19.52 1.61 44.11
C ASN A 527 18.66 0.96 42.99
N PRO A 528 17.56 0.27 43.32
CA PRO A 528 16.86 -0.65 42.42
C PRO A 528 15.86 -0.01 41.43
N GLY A 529 15.73 1.32 41.36
CA GLY A 529 14.70 1.95 40.50
C GLY A 529 15.09 2.05 39.02
N LEU A 530 14.10 2.35 38.18
CA LEU A 530 14.31 2.78 36.80
C LEU A 530 14.95 4.17 36.79
N GLY A 531 16.06 4.32 36.06
CA GLY A 531 16.82 5.56 35.93
C GLY A 531 16.16 6.60 35.03
N ASP A 532 16.96 7.41 34.34
CA ASP A 532 16.45 8.43 33.42
C ASP A 532 15.81 7.77 32.20
N PHE A 533 14.72 8.35 31.69
CA PHE A 533 14.06 7.98 30.44
C PHE A 533 13.34 9.20 29.85
N ASN A 534 13.07 9.19 28.54
CA ASN A 534 12.26 10.26 27.96
C ASN A 534 10.78 10.01 28.25
N LEU A 535 10.29 8.84 27.84
CA LEU A 535 8.88 8.48 27.91
C LEU A 535 8.69 7.00 28.29
N LEU A 536 7.77 6.74 29.21
CA LEU A 536 7.17 5.44 29.46
C LEU A 536 5.67 5.55 29.16
N ASP A 537 5.23 4.99 28.04
CA ASP A 537 3.86 5.06 27.54
C ASP A 537 3.21 3.68 27.63
N ILE A 538 2.24 3.53 28.55
CA ILE A 538 1.52 2.28 28.82
C ILE A 538 0.04 2.53 28.53
N ASN A 539 -0.41 2.27 27.30
CA ASN A 539 -1.77 2.61 26.89
C ASN A 539 -2.56 1.44 26.30
N ASP A 540 -3.87 1.46 26.54
CA ASP A 540 -4.83 0.54 25.93
C ASP A 540 -4.51 -0.96 26.20
N ASN A 541 -3.82 -1.28 27.30
CA ASN A 541 -3.52 -2.66 27.68
C ASN A 541 -4.64 -3.29 28.50
N HIS A 542 -4.70 -4.63 28.44
CA HIS A 542 -5.66 -5.45 29.18
C HIS A 542 -4.91 -6.33 30.18
N PHE A 543 -5.15 -6.14 31.47
CA PHE A 543 -4.62 -6.99 32.54
C PHE A 543 -5.77 -7.86 33.08
N ILE A 544 -5.61 -9.18 33.01
CA ILE A 544 -6.65 -10.15 33.34
C ILE A 544 -6.09 -11.17 34.33
N ASN A 545 -6.66 -11.28 35.53
CA ASN A 545 -6.18 -12.16 36.60
C ASN A 545 -4.69 -11.98 36.94
N VAL A 546 -4.14 -10.78 36.73
CA VAL A 546 -2.75 -10.45 37.07
C VAL A 546 -2.66 -9.94 38.51
N GLY A 547 -1.62 -10.34 39.22
CA GLY A 547 -1.34 -9.91 40.58
C GLY A 547 -2.04 -10.80 41.63
N ASN A 548 -1.24 -11.31 42.56
CA ASN A 548 -1.56 -12.14 43.75
C ASN A 548 -0.30 -12.09 44.62
N PRO A 549 -0.38 -12.41 45.92
CA PRO A 549 -0.20 -11.40 46.93
C PRO A 549 1.09 -10.57 46.71
N LEU A 550 2.21 -11.19 46.35
CA LEU A 550 3.50 -10.52 46.16
C LEU A 550 3.65 -9.70 44.85
N PHE A 551 2.71 -9.76 43.90
CA PHE A 551 2.87 -9.27 42.53
C PHE A 551 1.79 -8.26 42.11
N ARG A 552 2.04 -7.52 41.02
CA ARG A 552 1.25 -6.35 40.60
C ARG A 552 0.89 -6.42 39.12
N SER A 553 -0.14 -5.71 38.67
CA SER A 553 -0.35 -5.51 37.24
C SER A 553 0.76 -4.65 36.64
N ILE A 554 1.08 -3.54 37.31
CA ILE A 554 2.20 -2.66 36.98
C ILE A 554 2.89 -2.25 38.28
N GLY A 555 4.21 -2.37 38.36
CA GLY A 555 4.97 -1.77 39.46
C GLY A 555 6.41 -2.26 39.51
N GLY A 556 6.94 -2.47 40.71
CA GLY A 556 8.34 -2.85 40.91
C GLY A 556 9.02 -1.95 41.94
N TYR A 557 10.26 -1.57 41.67
CA TYR A 557 11.10 -0.83 42.60
C TYR A 557 10.89 0.68 42.53
N GLY A 558 10.32 1.16 41.43
CA GLY A 558 9.97 2.56 41.22
C GLY A 558 11.01 3.29 40.38
N PHE A 559 11.14 4.60 40.58
CA PHE A 559 11.99 5.49 39.80
C PHE A 559 13.12 6.07 40.66
N ILE A 560 14.30 6.21 40.05
CA ILE A 560 15.48 6.89 40.61
C ILE A 560 16.01 7.99 39.67
N GLY A 561 15.39 8.18 38.50
CA GLY A 561 15.75 9.21 37.52
C GLY A 561 14.58 10.12 37.13
N THR A 562 14.77 10.79 36.00
CA THR A 562 13.83 11.77 35.43
C THR A 562 13.12 11.19 34.20
N GLY A 563 11.83 11.46 34.04
CA GLY A 563 11.10 11.07 32.85
C GLY A 563 9.60 11.35 32.91
N THR A 564 8.91 11.11 31.79
CA THR A 564 7.44 11.22 31.68
C THR A 564 6.80 9.85 31.60
N VAL A 565 5.83 9.58 32.46
CA VAL A 565 5.07 8.34 32.52
C VAL A 565 3.62 8.62 32.13
N ASN A 566 3.10 7.88 31.17
CA ASN A 566 1.71 7.91 30.73
C ASN A 566 1.11 6.52 30.92
N ILE A 567 0.02 6.44 31.67
CA ILE A 567 -0.72 5.19 31.89
C ILE A 567 -2.18 5.50 31.60
N ASN A 568 -2.63 5.24 30.36
CA ASN A 568 -3.95 5.66 29.94
C ASN A 568 -4.78 4.54 29.30
N ASN A 569 -6.10 4.60 29.49
CA ASN A 569 -7.07 3.71 28.86
C ASN A 569 -6.82 2.21 29.10
N ASN A 570 -6.12 1.83 30.17
CA ASN A 570 -5.88 0.43 30.49
C ASN A 570 -7.08 -0.17 31.25
N THR A 571 -7.28 -1.47 31.09
CA THR A 571 -8.30 -2.22 31.84
C THR A 571 -7.64 -3.25 32.74
N PHE A 572 -8.10 -3.33 33.99
CA PHE A 572 -7.64 -4.27 35.01
C PHE A 572 -8.85 -5.06 35.48
N THR A 573 -8.90 -6.35 35.14
CA THR A 573 -10.04 -7.23 35.39
C THR A 573 -9.62 -8.41 36.24
N LYS A 574 -10.26 -8.61 37.40
CA LYS A 574 -9.90 -9.67 38.36
C LYS A 574 -8.45 -9.63 38.80
N CYS A 575 -7.86 -8.44 38.85
CA CYS A 575 -6.52 -8.25 39.36
C CYS A 575 -6.52 -8.20 40.90
N SER A 576 -5.36 -8.46 41.52
CA SER A 576 -5.18 -8.36 42.97
C SER A 576 -3.75 -7.91 43.31
N ALA A 577 -3.51 -7.48 44.54
CA ALA A 577 -2.16 -7.27 45.08
C ALA A 577 -2.19 -7.47 46.62
N TRP A 578 -1.04 -7.61 47.28
CA TRP A 578 -0.97 -7.72 48.75
C TRP A 578 -0.38 -6.49 49.40
N ILE A 579 -0.79 -6.33 50.65
CA ILE A 579 -0.28 -5.33 51.58
C ILE A 579 0.90 -5.98 52.32
N VAL A 580 2.13 -5.85 51.78
CA VAL A 580 3.35 -6.26 52.50
C VAL A 580 4.01 -5.05 53.12
N GLY A 581 3.66 -4.81 54.38
CA GLY A 581 4.28 -3.75 55.18
C GLY A 581 4.07 -2.33 54.61
N PRO A 582 4.79 -1.33 55.13
CA PRO A 582 4.55 0.08 54.85
C PRO A 582 4.94 0.54 53.43
N ASN A 583 5.33 -0.36 52.52
CA ASN A 583 6.07 0.00 51.30
C ASN A 583 5.44 -0.41 49.96
N ASN A 584 4.33 -1.16 49.96
CA ASN A 584 3.80 -1.76 48.72
C ASN A 584 2.27 -1.65 48.66
N PHE A 585 1.75 -0.75 47.82
CA PHE A 585 0.31 -0.49 47.76
C PHE A 585 -0.20 -0.57 46.32
N GLY A 586 -1.09 -1.52 46.08
CA GLY A 586 -2.00 -1.51 44.94
C GLY A 586 -1.61 -2.33 43.72
N GLN A 587 -2.57 -2.41 42.79
CA GLN A 587 -2.44 -3.17 41.54
C GLN A 587 -1.55 -2.44 40.52
N LEU A 588 -1.66 -1.12 40.47
CA LEU A 588 -0.68 -0.20 39.88
C LEU A 588 0.11 0.44 41.03
N THR A 589 1.43 0.26 41.05
CA THR A 589 2.28 0.90 42.07
C THR A 589 3.46 1.64 41.48
N LEU A 590 3.58 2.92 41.86
CA LEU A 590 4.70 3.78 41.48
C LEU A 590 5.41 4.28 42.74
N GLY A 591 6.66 3.85 42.91
CA GLY A 591 7.57 4.38 43.92
C GLY A 591 8.49 5.43 43.32
N VAL A 592 8.75 6.52 44.05
CA VAL A 592 9.74 7.53 43.65
C VAL A 592 10.79 7.61 44.75
N ASN A 593 12.06 7.41 44.38
CA ASN A 593 13.18 7.36 45.31
C ASN A 593 14.06 8.61 45.16
N GLU A 594 15.06 8.72 46.03
CA GLU A 594 16.07 9.78 46.04
C GLU A 594 16.65 10.03 44.64
N GLY A 595 16.63 11.30 44.24
CA GLY A 595 17.12 11.80 42.95
C GLY A 595 16.08 11.82 41.82
N ALA A 596 14.93 11.16 41.98
CA ALA A 596 13.94 11.07 40.91
C ALA A 596 13.11 12.35 40.76
N ASN A 597 12.76 12.68 39.51
CA ASN A 597 11.87 13.77 39.13
C ASN A 597 10.96 13.30 37.99
N VAL A 598 9.80 12.78 38.32
CA VAL A 598 8.91 12.14 37.35
C VAL A 598 7.60 12.91 37.17
N VAL A 599 7.18 13.07 35.92
CA VAL A 599 5.82 13.52 35.56
C VAL A 599 5.00 12.29 35.25
N VAL A 600 3.88 12.11 35.95
CA VAL A 600 3.04 10.91 35.86
C VAL A 600 1.63 11.32 35.47
N ASN A 601 1.13 10.78 34.36
CA ASN A 601 -0.23 10.97 33.88
C ASN A 601 -0.97 9.63 33.93
N ILE A 602 -2.01 9.54 34.74
CA ILE A 602 -2.86 8.35 34.86
C ILE A 602 -4.28 8.77 34.49
N LYS A 603 -4.76 8.36 33.30
CA LYS A 603 -6.07 8.80 32.78
C LYS A 603 -6.93 7.69 32.22
N ASN A 604 -8.24 7.77 32.44
CA ASN A 604 -9.23 6.87 31.82
C ASN A 604 -8.99 5.36 32.04
N ASN A 605 -8.33 4.97 33.14
CA ASN A 605 -8.13 3.55 33.43
C ASN A 605 -9.32 2.98 34.21
N LEU A 606 -9.61 1.70 33.98
CA LEU A 606 -10.74 0.99 34.58
C LEU A 606 -10.25 -0.23 35.37
N TRP A 607 -10.48 -0.23 36.67
CA TRP A 607 -10.35 -1.38 37.56
C TRP A 607 -11.73 -1.95 37.87
N GLN A 608 -11.92 -3.24 37.58
CA GLN A 608 -13.19 -3.92 37.73
C GLN A 608 -13.04 -5.39 38.15
N GLU A 609 -14.04 -5.90 38.85
CA GLU A 609 -14.07 -7.26 39.38
C GLU A 609 -12.82 -7.59 40.22
N THR A 610 -12.28 -6.60 40.93
CA THR A 610 -11.07 -6.77 41.74
C THR A 610 -11.26 -7.88 42.78
N ILE A 611 -10.27 -8.76 42.92
CA ILE A 611 -10.33 -9.91 43.83
C ILE A 611 -10.25 -9.46 45.30
N ASP A 612 -9.33 -8.53 45.62
CA ASP A 612 -9.16 -7.98 46.97
C ASP A 612 -9.50 -6.49 46.99
N LEU A 613 -10.73 -6.17 47.42
CA LEU A 613 -11.25 -4.81 47.45
C LEU A 613 -10.59 -3.92 48.53
N ALA A 614 -9.84 -4.49 49.46
CA ALA A 614 -9.12 -3.73 50.50
C ALA A 614 -7.78 -3.16 50.01
N VAL A 615 -7.32 -3.61 48.83
CA VAL A 615 -6.08 -3.15 48.22
C VAL A 615 -6.38 -2.04 47.21
N PRO A 616 -5.64 -0.93 47.19
CA PRO A 616 -5.91 0.14 46.25
C PRO A 616 -5.70 -0.27 44.80
N ALA A 617 -6.50 0.29 43.90
CA ALA A 617 -6.24 0.17 42.48
C ALA A 617 -4.91 0.84 42.12
N VAL A 618 -4.65 2.03 42.67
CA VAL A 618 -3.44 2.81 42.43
C VAL A 618 -2.78 3.17 43.76
N GLY A 619 -1.49 2.85 43.91
CA GLY A 619 -0.65 3.34 45.00
C GLY A 619 0.57 4.11 44.49
N ILE A 620 0.74 5.34 44.95
CA ILE A 620 1.86 6.21 44.58
C ILE A 620 2.56 6.69 45.85
N LYS A 621 3.87 6.52 45.92
CA LYS A 621 4.63 6.83 47.14
C LYS A 621 5.99 7.47 46.84
N ILE A 622 6.30 8.55 47.55
CA ILE A 622 7.70 8.99 47.72
C ILE A 622 8.33 8.12 48.81
N LYS A 623 9.32 7.31 48.43
CA LYS A 623 9.99 6.33 49.30
C LYS A 623 11.18 6.94 50.04
N THR A 624 11.97 7.75 49.34
CA THR A 624 13.17 8.42 49.88
C THR A 624 13.29 9.82 49.29
N ILE A 625 13.95 10.72 50.02
CA ILE A 625 14.12 12.14 49.66
C ILE A 625 15.61 12.48 49.47
N PRO A 626 15.95 13.53 48.70
CA PRO A 626 15.06 14.40 47.92
C PRO A 626 14.46 13.69 46.69
N ALA A 627 13.17 13.87 46.44
CA ALA A 627 12.46 13.30 45.29
C ALA A 627 11.27 14.18 44.91
N ARG A 628 10.90 14.15 43.62
CA ARG A 628 9.76 14.87 43.08
C ARG A 628 8.86 13.99 42.23
N ILE A 629 7.56 14.12 42.46
CA ILE A 629 6.52 13.58 41.58
C ILE A 629 5.51 14.67 41.23
N CYS A 630 5.20 14.77 39.95
CA CYS A 630 4.11 15.57 39.45
C CYS A 630 3.04 14.66 38.85
N LEU A 631 1.94 14.48 39.57
CA LEU A 631 0.87 13.55 39.22
C LEU A 631 -0.33 14.28 38.61
N THR A 632 -0.81 13.80 37.46
CA THR A 632 -2.17 14.05 36.98
C THR A 632 -2.95 12.74 37.06
N LEU A 633 -4.02 12.72 37.87
CA LEU A 633 -4.90 11.57 38.06
C LEU A 633 -6.32 11.96 37.67
N THR A 634 -6.77 11.54 36.48
CA THR A 634 -8.03 12.06 35.91
C THR A 634 -8.91 10.98 35.27
N ASP A 635 -10.22 11.05 35.48
CA ASP A 635 -11.22 10.21 34.81
C ASP A 635 -11.00 8.67 35.02
N ASN A 636 -10.36 8.25 36.10
CA ASN A 636 -10.15 6.83 36.40
C ASN A 636 -11.30 6.23 37.22
N THR A 637 -11.59 4.94 37.03
CA THR A 637 -12.64 4.22 37.77
C THR A 637 -12.05 3.03 38.51
N SER A 638 -12.30 2.95 39.82
CA SER A 638 -11.89 1.85 40.69
C SER A 638 -13.06 1.31 41.50
N ASP A 639 -13.13 -0.02 41.61
CA ASP A 639 -14.07 -0.75 42.46
C ASP A 639 -13.52 -1.05 43.87
N THR A 640 -12.30 -0.61 44.20
CA THR A 640 -11.63 -0.89 45.48
C THR A 640 -11.80 0.25 46.50
N THR A 641 -11.50 -0.03 47.77
CA THR A 641 -11.56 0.95 48.87
C THR A 641 -10.39 0.75 49.85
N PRO A 642 -9.39 1.67 49.89
CA PRO A 642 -9.32 2.90 49.11
C PRO A 642 -9.10 2.62 47.61
N GLY A 643 -9.62 3.46 46.71
CA GLY A 643 -9.37 3.31 45.27
C GLY A 643 -7.98 3.79 44.87
N PHE A 644 -7.62 4.99 45.32
CA PHE A 644 -6.37 5.67 45.00
C PHE A 644 -5.66 6.05 46.30
N TRP A 645 -4.40 5.65 46.46
CA TRP A 645 -3.61 5.95 47.64
C TRP A 645 -2.34 6.71 47.27
N LEU A 646 -2.21 7.93 47.77
CA LEU A 646 -1.07 8.81 47.59
C LEU A 646 -0.34 9.01 48.94
N ASP A 647 0.95 8.69 49.01
CA ASP A 647 1.76 8.75 50.23
C ASP A 647 3.01 9.63 50.05
N ASN A 648 3.00 10.77 50.75
CA ASN A 648 4.13 11.68 50.92
C ASN A 648 4.51 11.88 52.40
N THR A 649 4.42 10.83 53.23
CA THR A 649 4.80 10.91 54.65
C THR A 649 6.29 11.21 54.88
N VAL A 650 7.14 10.94 53.87
CA VAL A 650 8.59 11.20 53.92
C VAL A 650 8.94 12.66 53.58
N GLY A 651 8.01 13.44 52.99
CA GLY A 651 8.17 14.89 52.80
C GLY A 651 8.96 15.32 51.56
N GLY A 652 8.77 14.66 50.41
CA GLY A 652 9.29 15.12 49.11
C GLY A 652 8.38 16.15 48.42
N ASP A 653 8.74 16.57 47.20
CA ASP A 653 7.90 17.45 46.38
C ASP A 653 6.84 16.63 45.64
N PHE A 654 5.63 16.54 46.22
CA PHE A 654 4.50 15.83 45.62
C PHE A 654 3.44 16.84 45.22
N VAL A 655 3.31 17.09 43.91
CA VAL A 655 2.23 17.88 43.31
C VAL A 655 1.23 16.94 42.65
N ALA A 656 -0.07 17.13 42.92
CA ALA A 656 -1.14 16.33 42.34
C ALA A 656 -2.26 17.21 41.76
N ASP A 657 -2.73 16.83 40.56
CA ASP A 657 -3.98 17.31 39.95
C ASP A 657 -4.95 16.13 39.84
N ILE A 658 -5.99 16.12 40.67
CA ILE A 658 -6.91 15.00 40.84
C ILE A 658 -8.32 15.44 40.42
N GLN A 659 -8.85 14.87 39.35
CA GLN A 659 -10.13 15.29 38.77
C GLN A 659 -10.97 14.09 38.32
N ASN A 660 -12.29 14.13 38.53
CA ASN A 660 -13.27 13.18 37.94
C ASN A 660 -12.99 11.68 38.15
N ASN A 661 -12.27 11.27 39.20
CA ASN A 661 -12.06 9.85 39.47
C ASN A 661 -13.25 9.25 40.24
N SER A 662 -13.68 8.05 39.86
CA SER A 662 -14.67 7.24 40.58
C SER A 662 -13.94 6.23 41.47
N GLY A 663 -13.90 6.49 42.77
CA GLY A 663 -13.19 5.69 43.77
C GLY A 663 -12.71 6.58 44.91
N SER A 664 -12.47 6.02 46.10
CA SER A 664 -11.99 6.81 47.23
C SER A 664 -10.52 7.18 47.08
N VAL A 665 -10.16 8.44 47.37
CA VAL A 665 -8.77 8.92 47.37
C VAL A 665 -8.30 9.07 48.82
N THR A 666 -7.18 8.45 49.14
CA THR A 666 -6.51 8.56 50.44
C THR A 666 -5.16 9.26 50.24
N GLU A 667 -4.98 10.39 50.91
CA GLU A 667 -3.75 11.18 50.89
C GLU A 667 -3.08 11.14 52.27
N LEU A 668 -1.78 10.82 52.30
CA LEU A 668 -0.95 10.85 53.50
C LEU A 668 0.24 11.79 53.32
N GLY A 669 0.54 12.59 54.34
CA GLY A 669 1.63 13.57 54.29
C GLY A 669 1.25 14.87 53.54
N SER A 670 2.25 15.66 53.15
CA SER A 670 2.04 16.97 52.52
C SER A 670 1.96 16.83 51.00
N ILE A 671 0.75 16.91 50.43
CA ILE A 671 0.54 16.89 48.97
C ILE A 671 0.03 18.26 48.52
N VAL A 672 0.68 18.83 47.51
CA VAL A 672 0.31 20.13 46.95
C VAL A 672 -0.68 19.90 45.80
N HIS A 673 -1.88 20.46 45.92
CA HIS A 673 -2.89 20.40 44.87
C HIS A 673 -2.67 21.52 43.85
N GLY A 674 -2.51 21.17 42.58
CA GLY A 674 -2.33 22.16 41.51
C GLY A 674 -1.95 21.56 40.17
N THR A 675 -2.01 22.37 39.12
CA THR A 675 -1.64 21.95 37.77
C THR A 675 -0.17 21.61 37.68
N CYS A 676 0.11 20.40 37.19
CA CYS A 676 1.46 19.96 36.94
C CYS A 676 2.17 20.83 35.90
N GLN A 677 3.23 21.50 36.32
CA GLN A 677 4.18 22.15 35.43
C GLN A 677 5.53 21.43 35.56
N PRO A 678 6.20 21.09 34.45
CA PRO A 678 7.59 20.65 34.49
C PRO A 678 8.39 21.75 35.20
N LEU A 679 9.18 21.41 36.23
CA LEU A 679 10.17 22.37 36.70
C LEU A 679 11.16 22.52 35.56
N SER A 680 11.33 23.76 35.06
CA SER A 680 12.50 24.07 34.25
C SER A 680 13.73 23.67 35.07
N LEU A 681 14.58 22.81 34.51
CA LEU A 681 15.90 22.53 35.07
C LEU A 681 16.64 23.87 35.14
N SER A 682 16.58 24.56 36.28
CA SER A 682 17.46 25.69 36.55
C SER A 682 18.79 25.11 37.00
N ASN A 683 19.83 25.43 36.21
CA ASN A 683 21.24 25.05 36.34
C ASN A 683 21.77 24.93 37.78
#